data_AF-G8TP00-F1
#
_entry.id   AF-G8TP00-F1
#
_cell.length_a   1.000
_cell.length_b   1.000
_cell.length_c   1.000
_cell.angle_alpha   90.00
_cell.angle_beta   90.00
_cell.angle_gamma   90.00
#
_symmetry.space_group_name_H-M   'P 1'
#
loop_
_entity.id
_entity.type
_entity.pdbx_description
1 polymer ?
#
loop_
_entity_poly.entity_id
_entity_poly.type
_entity_poly.pdbx_seq_one_letter_code
_entity_poly.pdbx_strand_id
1 'polypeptide(L)'
;MFTVKSNFYTLVVLAIALPLSAVHAQTSSNDISSDWYNQALKSIQQLESQIKPVSGTGDYSAANIPGHTGFYISPLGYKVTPTGKSNWEVAFNLKGIGRSSIQWTPDQSCAVTQTPNELQYQFNNVAIQYINNNDGLRQNFWVNRKMPGSGALTVSIEPATELQPRLLSSNSLAFFNAAGKMLLAYEDLQVWDANHKPLPAAMHFTNGLLTIEVDDSQAAYPVTIDPLNKTPEWNTSADGLISGLTSLQINSSLYGYAVTGLGDVNGDGYGDAAVSAPALTNIFSGNGSLASVGAVFVFYGSPTGLSTTPAKTLQPNTAVAGALFGMSVDAGDVTGDGINDIIVGAPLDSYTATTSGLITSATVKAGKVYIFPGGNTAATNPTNFLEIKLDGSGFFSTGVAGLLASNVSVNALFGFSVAAVGDLDGDNKSDIVVGAPAYLGPGLGAVQSGGAFVFYTKSLSNPVSLQTPSPSLLGLVNLPLLGHSGLLFGFSVDGAGDYNNDGIPDVVVGAPAGIDLSSLGGVLNGQVLGGTAYVFYGNGSGVTNTAGTMLKSSTNSLLGNAANLFGYKVRGLKNLSGLRNGSIAIGAPLGGLLPNSLSLTIQTGGVHIFKKKTSSPGATVLSDQVIESPRSTSLLNILNSLQVNALFGAAIDNAYDVNCDGYTDIVVGEPLSSGATLAQLQANAVGGAAYVFLGNSGGTFAPTPQYTTSVSLGTDFLSVNAVSLYGYSVAGVPDTRG
;
A
#
# COMPACT_ATOMS: atom_id res chain seq x y z
N MET A 1 -61.28 13.79 -3.27
CA MET A 1 -60.84 14.83 -4.22
C MET A 1 -59.32 14.92 -4.08
N PHE A 2 -58.60 14.42 -5.09
CA PHE A 2 -57.12 14.42 -5.31
C PHE A 2 -56.21 13.90 -4.17
N THR A 3 -55.66 12.67 -4.21
CA THR A 3 -54.44 12.21 -4.94
C THR A 3 -53.20 13.03 -4.52
N VAL A 4 -52.13 12.49 -3.93
CA VAL A 4 -51.06 11.66 -4.54
C VAL A 4 -50.20 10.96 -3.44
N LYS A 5 -49.89 9.67 -3.70
CA LYS A 5 -48.73 8.79 -3.38
C LYS A 5 -47.59 9.39 -2.51
N SER A 6 -46.89 8.66 -1.61
CA SER A 6 -46.40 7.27 -1.69
C SER A 6 -46.04 6.69 -0.31
N ASN A 7 -46.47 5.45 -0.07
CA ASN A 7 -46.00 4.57 1.00
C ASN A 7 -44.67 3.90 0.62
N PHE A 8 -43.82 3.67 1.63
CA PHE A 8 -43.05 2.45 1.95
C PHE A 8 -41.64 2.81 2.48
N TYR A 9 -41.49 2.91 3.81
CA TYR A 9 -40.24 2.64 4.55
C TYR A 9 -40.50 2.73 6.08
N THR A 10 -41.27 1.81 6.68
CA THR A 10 -41.23 1.57 8.16
C THR A 10 -41.86 0.22 8.57
N LEU A 11 -41.04 -0.83 8.62
CA LEU A 11 -41.22 -2.11 9.34
C LEU A 11 -39.76 -2.57 9.54
N VAL A 12 -39.16 -2.76 10.71
CA VAL A 12 -39.59 -3.41 11.95
C VAL A 12 -38.72 -2.89 13.10
N VAL A 13 -39.28 -2.12 14.02
CA VAL A 13 -38.74 -1.88 15.38
C VAL A 13 -39.95 -1.73 16.31
N LEU A 14 -40.47 -2.83 16.86
CA LEU A 14 -41.09 -2.92 18.20
C LEU A 14 -41.72 -4.31 18.47
N ALA A 15 -41.08 -5.07 19.35
CA ALA A 15 -41.64 -6.16 20.17
C ALA A 15 -40.50 -6.53 21.15
N ILE A 16 -40.54 -6.46 22.47
CA ILE A 16 -41.59 -6.42 23.50
C ILE A 16 -40.94 -5.82 24.77
N ALA A 17 -41.70 -5.06 25.58
CA ALA A 17 -41.32 -4.72 26.95
C ALA A 17 -42.51 -4.92 27.93
N LEU A 18 -42.17 -5.41 29.13
CA LEU A 18 -42.88 -5.44 30.43
C LEU A 18 -43.75 -6.67 30.78
N PRO A 19 -43.96 -6.99 32.09
CA PRO A 19 -42.95 -7.36 33.10
C PRO A 19 -43.41 -8.57 33.96
N LEU A 20 -42.50 -9.43 34.45
CA LEU A 20 -42.85 -10.37 35.54
C LEU A 20 -41.72 -10.48 36.57
N SER A 21 -42.00 -9.97 37.76
CA SER A 21 -41.32 -10.28 39.00
C SER A 21 -41.60 -11.72 39.45
N ALA A 22 -40.58 -12.33 40.10
CA ALA A 22 -40.57 -13.56 40.88
C ALA A 22 -40.45 -14.90 40.15
N VAL A 23 -39.22 -15.34 39.89
CA VAL A 23 -38.69 -16.64 40.33
C VAL A 23 -37.20 -16.47 40.64
N HIS A 24 -36.82 -16.62 41.90
CA HIS A 24 -35.43 -16.91 42.28
C HIS A 24 -35.10 -18.33 41.78
N ALA A 25 -34.24 -18.43 40.77
CA ALA A 25 -33.50 -19.66 40.49
C ALA A 25 -32.18 -19.27 39.81
N GLN A 26 -31.07 -19.65 40.46
CA GLN A 26 -29.70 -19.46 39.98
C GLN A 26 -29.54 -20.00 38.55
N THR A 27 -29.20 -19.12 37.60
CA THR A 27 -28.46 -19.52 36.41
C THR A 27 -27.38 -18.46 36.13
N SER A 28 -26.18 -18.95 35.93
CA SER A 28 -24.94 -18.23 35.67
C SER A 28 -25.07 -17.28 34.48
N SER A 29 -24.55 -16.06 34.62
CA SER A 29 -24.32 -15.12 33.52
C SER A 29 -23.34 -15.75 32.53
N ASN A 30 -23.85 -16.26 31.41
CA ASN A 30 -23.02 -16.50 30.24
C ASN A 30 -22.65 -15.13 29.68
N ASP A 31 -21.39 -14.75 29.91
CA ASP A 31 -20.73 -13.58 29.35
C ASP A 31 -20.90 -13.56 27.83
N ILE A 32 -21.55 -12.50 27.32
CA ILE A 32 -21.45 -12.14 25.92
C ILE A 32 -20.02 -11.63 25.73
N SER A 33 -19.21 -12.35 24.94
CA SER A 33 -17.84 -11.99 24.57
C SER A 33 -17.77 -10.53 24.10
N SER A 34 -16.77 -9.78 24.53
CA SER A 34 -16.51 -8.39 24.10
C SER A 34 -16.19 -8.25 22.61
N ASP A 35 -16.06 -9.37 21.90
CA ASP A 35 -15.72 -9.49 20.48
C ASP A 35 -16.89 -10.07 19.65
N TRP A 36 -18.08 -10.15 20.23
CA TRP A 36 -19.25 -10.76 19.58
C TRP A 36 -19.64 -10.05 18.28
N TYR A 37 -19.42 -8.74 18.15
CA TYR A 37 -19.74 -7.97 16.95
C TYR A 37 -18.82 -8.33 15.78
N ASN A 38 -17.51 -8.46 16.02
CA ASN A 38 -16.55 -8.80 14.96
C ASN A 38 -16.63 -10.27 14.60
N GLN A 39 -16.95 -11.12 15.58
CA GLN A 39 -17.32 -12.51 15.31
C GLN A 39 -18.60 -12.60 14.50
N ALA A 40 -19.61 -11.78 14.80
CA ALA A 40 -20.84 -11.70 14.01
C ALA A 40 -20.57 -11.17 12.61
N LEU A 41 -19.72 -10.17 12.44
CA LEU A 41 -19.39 -9.60 11.13
C LEU A 41 -18.51 -10.51 10.28
N LYS A 42 -17.45 -11.11 10.85
CA LYS A 42 -16.69 -12.18 10.17
C LYS A 42 -17.61 -13.34 9.82
N SER A 43 -18.55 -13.69 10.69
CA SER A 43 -19.57 -14.68 10.38
C SER A 43 -20.48 -14.21 9.26
N ILE A 44 -20.92 -12.94 9.22
CA ILE A 44 -21.75 -12.38 8.14
C ILE A 44 -21.01 -12.37 6.82
N GLN A 45 -19.76 -11.89 6.77
CA GLN A 45 -18.94 -11.89 5.55
C GLN A 45 -18.63 -13.32 5.07
N GLN A 46 -18.28 -14.22 5.99
CA GLN A 46 -18.14 -15.65 5.67
C GLN A 46 -19.46 -16.27 5.23
N LEU A 47 -20.60 -15.82 5.78
CA LEU A 47 -21.93 -16.25 5.35
C LEU A 47 -22.29 -15.63 3.99
N GLU A 48 -21.83 -14.44 3.65
CA GLU A 48 -22.11 -13.77 2.37
C GLU A 48 -21.28 -14.34 1.22
N SER A 49 -20.04 -14.73 1.49
CA SER A 49 -19.18 -15.42 0.52
C SER A 49 -19.55 -16.90 0.29
N GLN A 50 -20.45 -17.45 1.12
CA GLN A 50 -20.88 -18.84 0.99
C GLN A 50 -21.69 -19.10 -0.28
N ILE A 51 -21.47 -20.27 -0.87
CA ILE A 51 -22.34 -20.79 -1.91
C ILE A 51 -23.65 -21.28 -1.28
N LYS A 52 -24.77 -20.65 -1.62
CA LYS A 52 -26.10 -20.91 -1.06
C LYS A 52 -27.09 -21.38 -2.11
N PRO A 53 -27.98 -22.34 -1.79
CA PRO A 53 -29.05 -22.73 -2.70
C PRO A 53 -30.04 -21.57 -2.92
N VAL A 54 -30.51 -21.44 -4.14
CA VAL A 54 -31.57 -20.50 -4.52
C VAL A 54 -32.92 -21.21 -4.42
N SER A 55 -33.83 -20.62 -3.64
CA SER A 55 -35.10 -21.26 -3.32
C SER A 55 -35.96 -21.47 -4.56
N GLY A 56 -36.40 -22.71 -4.76
CA GLY A 56 -37.33 -23.08 -5.83
C GLY A 56 -36.71 -23.28 -7.22
N THR A 57 -35.39 -23.13 -7.40
CA THR A 57 -34.74 -23.29 -8.72
C THR A 57 -33.84 -24.52 -8.84
N GLY A 58 -33.27 -25.00 -7.73
CA GLY A 58 -32.24 -26.06 -7.75
C GLY A 58 -30.82 -25.54 -8.07
N ASP A 59 -30.70 -24.23 -8.26
CA ASP A 59 -29.44 -23.53 -8.54
C ASP A 59 -28.84 -22.97 -7.24
N TYR A 60 -27.65 -22.39 -7.35
CA TYR A 60 -26.90 -21.81 -6.25
C TYR A 60 -26.47 -20.37 -6.55
N SER A 61 -26.14 -19.62 -5.52
CA SER A 61 -25.60 -18.27 -5.63
C SER A 61 -24.47 -18.04 -4.66
N ALA A 62 -23.53 -17.17 -5.02
CA ALA A 62 -22.42 -16.77 -4.16
C ALA A 62 -22.05 -15.32 -4.43
N ALA A 63 -21.76 -14.54 -3.38
CA ALA A 63 -21.16 -13.22 -3.54
C ALA A 63 -19.63 -13.34 -3.44
N ASN A 64 -18.92 -12.59 -4.27
CA ASN A 64 -17.48 -12.41 -4.19
C ASN A 64 -17.21 -10.94 -3.89
N ILE A 65 -16.94 -10.69 -2.61
CA ILE A 65 -16.80 -9.34 -2.07
C ILE A 65 -15.54 -8.66 -2.64
N PRO A 66 -14.34 -9.30 -2.67
CA PRO A 66 -13.14 -8.68 -3.22
C PRO A 66 -13.28 -8.32 -4.70
N GLY A 67 -13.95 -9.18 -5.48
CA GLY A 67 -14.20 -8.95 -6.90
C GLY A 67 -15.38 -8.02 -7.19
N HIS A 68 -16.17 -7.62 -6.18
CA HIS A 68 -17.44 -6.91 -6.34
C HIS A 68 -18.41 -7.59 -7.34
N THR A 69 -18.49 -8.92 -7.31
CA THR A 69 -19.33 -9.72 -8.21
C THR A 69 -20.23 -10.71 -7.48
N GLY A 70 -21.41 -10.98 -8.03
CA GLY A 70 -22.31 -12.04 -7.63
C GLY A 70 -22.38 -13.11 -8.71
N PHE A 71 -22.37 -14.36 -8.27
CA PHE A 71 -22.43 -15.55 -9.11
C PHE A 71 -23.76 -16.26 -8.93
N TYR A 72 -24.36 -16.71 -10.03
CA TYR A 72 -25.51 -17.60 -10.06
C TYR A 72 -25.12 -18.88 -10.79
N ILE A 73 -25.07 -20.00 -10.08
CA ILE A 73 -24.41 -21.24 -10.51
C ILE A 73 -25.46 -22.34 -10.73
N SER A 74 -25.34 -23.04 -11.85
CA SER A 74 -26.22 -24.14 -12.26
C SER A 74 -25.38 -25.32 -12.80
N PRO A 75 -25.99 -26.50 -13.02
CA PRO A 75 -25.32 -27.62 -13.69
C PRO A 75 -24.83 -27.30 -15.11
N LEU A 76 -25.42 -26.29 -15.77
CA LEU A 76 -25.12 -25.92 -17.16
C LEU A 76 -24.08 -24.80 -17.27
N GLY A 77 -23.55 -24.31 -16.15
CA GLY A 77 -22.65 -23.17 -16.10
C GLY A 77 -23.07 -22.14 -15.06
N TYR A 78 -22.62 -20.91 -15.21
CA TYR A 78 -22.91 -19.85 -14.24
C TYR A 78 -23.06 -18.48 -14.91
N LYS A 79 -23.70 -17.58 -14.19
CA LYS A 79 -23.77 -16.15 -14.52
C LYS A 79 -22.97 -15.36 -13.52
N VAL A 80 -22.36 -14.29 -13.99
CA VAL A 80 -21.70 -13.29 -13.14
C VAL A 80 -22.29 -11.92 -13.40
N THR A 81 -22.51 -11.19 -12.31
CA THR A 81 -23.08 -9.84 -12.27
C THR A 81 -22.28 -9.00 -11.28
N PRO A 82 -22.15 -7.68 -11.45
CA PRO A 82 -21.55 -6.81 -10.45
C PRO A 82 -22.50 -6.62 -9.25
N THR A 83 -21.96 -6.48 -8.04
CA THR A 83 -22.77 -6.24 -6.81
C THR A 83 -23.13 -4.76 -6.59
N GLY A 84 -22.64 -3.85 -7.45
CA GLY A 84 -22.86 -2.39 -7.38
C GLY A 84 -23.80 -1.82 -8.45
N LYS A 85 -23.76 -0.49 -8.69
CA LYS A 85 -24.62 0.25 -9.65
C LYS A 85 -24.36 -0.03 -11.14
N SER A 86 -23.49 -0.99 -11.46
CA SER A 86 -23.15 -1.33 -12.84
C SER A 86 -24.14 -2.37 -13.36
N ASN A 87 -24.54 -2.28 -14.64
CA ASN A 87 -25.53 -3.17 -15.22
C ASN A 87 -24.91 -3.97 -16.37
N TRP A 88 -24.09 -4.98 -16.06
CA TRP A 88 -23.63 -5.95 -17.06
C TRP A 88 -23.81 -7.37 -16.52
N GLU A 89 -24.00 -8.32 -17.43
CA GLU A 89 -24.08 -9.75 -17.11
C GLU A 89 -23.21 -10.54 -18.10
N VAL A 90 -22.51 -11.56 -17.61
CA VAL A 90 -21.89 -12.58 -18.45
C VAL A 90 -22.36 -13.95 -17.99
N ALA A 91 -22.98 -14.72 -18.88
CA ALA A 91 -23.38 -16.09 -18.63
C ALA A 91 -22.43 -17.07 -19.34
N PHE A 92 -21.67 -17.84 -18.59
CA PHE A 92 -20.76 -18.87 -19.10
C PHE A 92 -21.53 -20.18 -19.24
N ASN A 93 -22.05 -20.46 -20.42
CA ASN A 93 -22.86 -21.66 -20.69
C ASN A 93 -21.96 -22.80 -21.17
N LEU A 94 -21.84 -23.87 -20.39
CA LEU A 94 -21.09 -25.06 -20.78
C LEU A 94 -21.82 -25.78 -21.92
N LYS A 95 -21.17 -25.88 -23.09
CA LYS A 95 -21.69 -26.58 -24.26
C LYS A 95 -21.26 -28.03 -24.33
N GLY A 96 -20.08 -28.35 -23.80
CA GLY A 96 -19.66 -29.73 -23.69
C GLY A 96 -18.18 -29.92 -23.37
N ILE A 97 -17.83 -31.17 -23.07
CA ILE A 97 -16.47 -31.62 -22.81
C ILE A 97 -16.21 -32.89 -23.62
N GLY A 98 -15.13 -32.95 -24.38
CA GLY A 98 -14.87 -34.09 -25.25
C GLY A 98 -13.82 -33.81 -26.30
N ARG A 99 -13.97 -34.42 -27.48
CA ARG A 99 -13.04 -34.34 -28.60
C ARG A 99 -13.75 -33.97 -29.89
N SER A 100 -12.99 -33.67 -30.94
CA SER A 100 -13.50 -33.19 -32.25
C SER A 100 -14.67 -34.02 -32.83
N SER A 101 -14.70 -35.33 -32.57
CA SER A 101 -15.74 -36.23 -33.07
C SER A 101 -16.88 -36.53 -32.08
N ILE A 102 -16.67 -36.33 -30.76
CA ILE A 102 -17.63 -36.71 -29.71
C ILE A 102 -17.51 -35.73 -28.54
N GLN A 103 -18.59 -35.02 -28.23
CA GLN A 103 -18.70 -34.12 -27.07
C GLN A 103 -19.72 -34.68 -26.08
N TRP A 104 -19.36 -34.78 -24.81
CA TRP A 104 -20.32 -34.93 -23.73
C TRP A 104 -20.95 -33.57 -23.45
N THR A 105 -22.26 -33.54 -23.23
CA THR A 105 -22.99 -32.33 -22.87
C THR A 105 -23.51 -32.44 -21.44
N PRO A 106 -23.46 -31.38 -20.63
CA PRO A 106 -24.04 -31.39 -19.29
C PRO A 106 -25.56 -31.59 -19.39
N ASP A 107 -26.08 -32.54 -18.61
CA ASP A 107 -27.51 -32.70 -18.38
C ASP A 107 -27.90 -32.07 -17.03
N GLN A 108 -29.18 -32.14 -16.65
CA GLN A 108 -29.62 -31.66 -15.33
C GLN A 108 -29.57 -32.75 -14.25
N SER A 109 -29.32 -34.00 -14.61
CA SER A 109 -29.37 -35.14 -13.69
C SER A 109 -27.97 -35.44 -13.13
N CYS A 110 -27.61 -34.74 -12.07
CA CYS A 110 -26.32 -34.89 -11.39
C CYS A 110 -26.48 -35.08 -9.88
N ALA A 111 -25.48 -35.69 -9.25
CA ALA A 111 -25.35 -35.64 -7.80
C ALA A 111 -24.69 -34.31 -7.41
N VAL A 112 -25.25 -33.63 -6.41
CA VAL A 112 -24.76 -32.33 -5.95
C VAL A 112 -24.16 -32.49 -4.56
N THR A 113 -22.93 -32.01 -4.39
CA THR A 113 -22.26 -31.90 -3.08
C THR A 113 -21.93 -30.43 -2.84
N GLN A 114 -22.28 -29.90 -1.67
CA GLN A 114 -22.03 -28.50 -1.33
C GLN A 114 -21.39 -28.38 0.06
N THR A 115 -20.36 -27.54 0.14
CA THR A 115 -19.76 -27.02 1.37
C THR A 115 -19.88 -25.50 1.37
N PRO A 116 -19.53 -24.79 2.47
CA PRO A 116 -19.61 -23.33 2.51
C PRO A 116 -19.00 -22.62 1.29
N ASN A 117 -17.82 -23.04 0.82
CA ASN A 117 -17.10 -22.35 -0.26
C ASN A 117 -17.03 -23.14 -1.57
N GLU A 118 -17.55 -24.37 -1.58
CA GLU A 118 -17.43 -25.28 -2.73
C GLU A 118 -18.77 -25.88 -3.13
N LEU A 119 -18.99 -25.99 -4.43
CA LEU A 119 -20.15 -26.65 -5.02
C LEU A 119 -19.68 -27.58 -6.12
N GLN A 120 -20.02 -28.86 -6.02
CA GLN A 120 -19.67 -29.86 -7.01
C GLN A 120 -20.92 -30.49 -7.62
N TYR A 121 -21.00 -30.44 -8.95
CA TYR A 121 -21.93 -31.22 -9.75
C TYR A 121 -21.21 -32.45 -10.30
N GLN A 122 -21.57 -33.62 -9.80
CA GLN A 122 -21.02 -34.90 -10.24
C GLN A 122 -21.94 -35.53 -11.29
N PHE A 123 -21.42 -35.62 -12.51
CA PHE A 123 -21.97 -36.43 -13.59
C PHE A 123 -21.21 -37.77 -13.69
N ASN A 124 -21.54 -38.61 -14.65
CA ASN A 124 -20.96 -39.96 -14.75
C ASN A 124 -19.42 -39.93 -14.90
N ASN A 125 -18.90 -39.34 -15.99
CA ASN A 125 -17.45 -39.28 -16.26
C ASN A 125 -16.84 -37.90 -16.06
N VAL A 126 -17.65 -36.92 -15.67
CA VAL A 126 -17.26 -35.52 -15.50
C VAL A 126 -17.76 -35.03 -14.15
N ALA A 127 -16.94 -34.29 -13.42
CA ALA A 127 -17.41 -33.43 -12.34
C ALA A 127 -17.10 -31.97 -12.67
N ILE A 128 -17.98 -31.07 -12.24
CA ILE A 128 -17.75 -29.63 -12.32
C ILE A 128 -17.78 -29.11 -10.89
N GLN A 129 -16.69 -28.52 -10.43
CA GLN A 129 -16.58 -27.95 -9.10
C GLN A 129 -16.39 -26.44 -9.21
N TYR A 130 -17.12 -25.69 -8.40
CA TYR A 130 -16.99 -24.26 -8.23
C TYR A 130 -16.43 -23.96 -6.86
N ILE A 131 -15.42 -23.11 -6.78
CA ILE A 131 -14.81 -22.66 -5.52
C ILE A 131 -14.85 -21.14 -5.50
N ASN A 132 -15.56 -20.55 -4.54
CA ASN A 132 -15.59 -19.11 -4.33
C ASN A 132 -14.53 -18.73 -3.29
N ASN A 133 -13.54 -17.94 -3.69
CA ASN A 133 -12.45 -17.49 -2.81
C ASN A 133 -12.11 -16.01 -3.06
N ASN A 134 -11.06 -15.49 -2.43
CA ASN A 134 -10.69 -14.07 -2.59
C ASN A 134 -10.23 -13.70 -4.00
N ASP A 135 -9.79 -14.67 -4.81
CA ASP A 135 -9.31 -14.43 -6.17
C ASP A 135 -10.45 -14.31 -7.18
N GLY A 136 -11.61 -14.92 -6.88
CA GLY A 136 -12.78 -14.98 -7.75
C GLY A 136 -13.55 -16.30 -7.62
N LEU A 137 -14.20 -16.73 -8.71
CA LEU A 137 -14.83 -18.04 -8.80
C LEU A 137 -13.99 -18.97 -9.68
N ARG A 138 -13.37 -19.99 -9.07
CA ARG A 138 -12.72 -21.08 -9.83
C ARG A 138 -13.77 -22.06 -10.35
N GLN A 139 -13.59 -22.54 -11.57
CA GLN A 139 -14.46 -23.53 -12.21
C GLN A 139 -13.64 -24.74 -12.65
N ASN A 140 -13.51 -25.72 -11.77
CA ASN A 140 -12.78 -26.96 -12.02
C ASN A 140 -13.61 -27.92 -12.86
N PHE A 141 -13.02 -28.45 -13.93
CA PHE A 141 -13.54 -29.60 -14.67
C PHE A 141 -12.68 -30.82 -14.37
N TRP A 142 -13.28 -31.83 -13.74
CA TRP A 142 -12.65 -33.12 -13.51
C TRP A 142 -13.16 -34.12 -14.52
N VAL A 143 -12.27 -34.54 -15.42
CA VAL A 143 -12.58 -35.59 -16.39
C VAL A 143 -12.01 -36.88 -15.84
N ASN A 144 -12.87 -37.85 -15.47
CA ASN A 144 -12.47 -39.06 -14.73
C ASN A 144 -11.79 -40.13 -15.59
N ARG A 145 -11.98 -40.06 -16.91
CA ARG A 145 -11.40 -41.00 -17.87
C ARG A 145 -11.24 -40.36 -19.24
N LYS A 146 -10.34 -40.92 -20.06
CA LYS A 146 -10.13 -40.46 -21.43
C LYS A 146 -11.42 -40.50 -22.23
N MET A 147 -11.84 -39.32 -22.71
CA MET A 147 -13.04 -39.17 -23.53
C MET A 147 -12.83 -39.81 -24.91
N PRO A 148 -13.86 -40.49 -25.47
CA PRO A 148 -13.78 -41.12 -26.77
C PRO A 148 -13.65 -40.07 -27.90
N GLY A 149 -13.05 -40.47 -29.03
CA GLY A 149 -12.86 -39.61 -30.20
C GLY A 149 -11.39 -39.31 -30.52
N SER A 150 -11.16 -38.45 -31.53
CA SER A 150 -9.83 -38.04 -31.99
C SER A 150 -9.53 -36.56 -31.73
N GLY A 151 -8.24 -36.20 -31.66
CA GLY A 151 -7.78 -34.84 -31.34
C GLY A 151 -7.63 -34.62 -29.84
N ALA A 152 -7.31 -33.39 -29.42
CA ALA A 152 -7.15 -33.00 -28.02
C ALA A 152 -8.47 -33.06 -27.22
N LEU A 153 -8.36 -33.10 -25.88
CA LEU A 153 -9.49 -32.90 -24.99
C LEU A 153 -9.89 -31.42 -25.03
N THR A 154 -11.19 -31.14 -25.09
CA THR A 154 -11.73 -29.78 -25.21
C THR A 154 -12.84 -29.55 -24.21
N VAL A 155 -12.87 -28.36 -23.61
CA VAL A 155 -14.02 -27.82 -22.86
C VAL A 155 -14.57 -26.64 -23.66
N SER A 156 -15.84 -26.70 -24.04
CA SER A 156 -16.50 -25.69 -24.86
C SER A 156 -17.50 -24.89 -24.05
N ILE A 157 -17.33 -23.58 -23.98
CA ILE A 157 -18.14 -22.65 -23.18
C ILE A 157 -18.61 -21.51 -24.09
N GLU A 158 -19.91 -21.21 -24.08
CA GLU A 158 -20.48 -20.06 -24.79
C GLU A 158 -20.77 -18.93 -23.79
N PRO A 159 -19.95 -17.88 -23.76
CA PRO A 159 -20.28 -16.67 -23.02
C PRO A 159 -21.43 -15.91 -23.70
N ALA A 160 -22.58 -15.83 -23.06
CA ALA A 160 -23.68 -14.96 -23.48
C ALA A 160 -23.60 -13.64 -22.71
N THR A 161 -23.38 -12.54 -23.43
CA THR A 161 -23.18 -11.21 -22.84
C THR A 161 -23.38 -10.10 -23.87
N GLU A 162 -23.61 -8.88 -23.40
CA GLU A 162 -23.55 -7.63 -24.16
C GLU A 162 -22.14 -7.02 -24.20
N LEU A 163 -21.22 -7.51 -23.37
CA LEU A 163 -19.81 -7.13 -23.39
C LEU A 163 -19.13 -7.68 -24.65
N GLN A 164 -17.97 -7.13 -24.99
CA GLN A 164 -17.14 -7.55 -26.11
C GLN A 164 -16.03 -8.48 -25.61
N PRO A 165 -16.13 -9.81 -25.81
CA PRO A 165 -15.08 -10.74 -25.40
C PRO A 165 -13.90 -10.66 -26.36
N ARG A 166 -12.69 -10.65 -25.83
CA ARG A 166 -11.43 -10.64 -26.61
C ARG A 166 -10.44 -11.57 -25.94
N LEU A 167 -9.88 -12.49 -26.73
CA LEU A 167 -8.80 -13.35 -26.27
C LEU A 167 -7.51 -12.52 -26.20
N LEU A 168 -6.93 -12.39 -25.01
CA LEU A 168 -5.69 -11.62 -24.81
C LEU A 168 -4.45 -12.52 -24.96
N SER A 169 -4.57 -13.78 -24.54
CA SER A 169 -3.51 -14.79 -24.64
C SER A 169 -4.13 -16.18 -24.67
N SER A 170 -3.30 -17.23 -24.79
CA SER A 170 -3.74 -18.62 -24.63
C SER A 170 -4.23 -18.94 -23.21
N ASN A 171 -4.15 -18.01 -22.27
CA ASN A 171 -4.53 -18.20 -20.87
C ASN A 171 -5.60 -17.20 -20.38
N SER A 172 -6.12 -16.32 -21.24
CA SER A 172 -7.02 -15.26 -20.78
C SER A 172 -8.00 -14.80 -21.86
N LEU A 173 -9.29 -14.90 -21.53
CA LEU A 173 -10.40 -14.28 -22.24
C LEU A 173 -10.95 -13.11 -21.41
N ALA A 174 -10.87 -11.90 -21.96
CA ALA A 174 -11.30 -10.68 -21.28
C ALA A 174 -12.59 -10.11 -21.88
N PHE A 175 -13.40 -9.47 -21.05
CA PHE A 175 -14.70 -8.89 -21.42
C PHE A 175 -14.68 -7.37 -21.26
N PHE A 176 -14.99 -6.65 -22.35
CA PHE A 176 -14.91 -5.19 -22.41
C PHE A 176 -16.28 -4.55 -22.60
N ASN A 177 -16.51 -3.38 -22.00
CA ASN A 177 -17.67 -2.56 -22.34
C ASN A 177 -17.49 -1.84 -23.69
N ALA A 178 -18.52 -1.13 -24.14
CA ALA A 178 -18.49 -0.36 -25.39
C ALA A 178 -17.41 0.74 -25.40
N ALA A 179 -16.97 1.23 -24.23
CA ALA A 179 -15.90 2.21 -24.09
C ALA A 179 -14.49 1.59 -24.08
N GLY A 180 -14.37 0.26 -24.15
CA GLY A 180 -13.09 -0.44 -24.13
C GLY A 180 -12.49 -0.66 -22.74
N LYS A 181 -13.25 -0.47 -21.65
CA LYS A 181 -12.84 -0.84 -20.28
C LYS A 181 -13.05 -2.34 -20.06
N MET A 182 -12.02 -3.05 -19.61
CA MET A 182 -12.12 -4.44 -19.17
C MET A 182 -12.94 -4.50 -17.87
N LEU A 183 -13.91 -5.41 -17.78
CA LEU A 183 -14.79 -5.54 -16.63
C LEU A 183 -14.76 -6.93 -15.98
N LEU A 184 -14.30 -7.94 -16.73
CA LEU A 184 -14.21 -9.31 -16.27
C LEU A 184 -13.13 -10.05 -17.07
N ALA A 185 -12.46 -11.01 -16.45
CA ALA A 185 -11.54 -11.95 -17.09
C ALA A 185 -11.88 -13.40 -16.72
N TYR A 186 -11.66 -14.30 -17.66
CA TYR A 186 -11.67 -15.74 -17.47
C TYR A 186 -10.25 -16.24 -17.81
N GLU A 187 -9.48 -16.56 -16.78
CA GLU A 187 -8.01 -16.67 -16.87
C GLU A 187 -7.43 -17.68 -15.86
N ASP A 188 -6.11 -17.63 -15.62
CA ASP A 188 -5.37 -18.53 -14.71
C ASP A 188 -5.66 -20.01 -14.97
N LEU A 189 -5.66 -20.43 -16.25
CA LEU A 189 -5.85 -21.83 -16.63
C LEU A 189 -4.69 -22.68 -16.12
N GLN A 190 -5.02 -23.55 -15.18
CA GLN A 190 -4.11 -24.57 -14.68
C GLN A 190 -4.66 -25.94 -15.04
N VAL A 191 -3.80 -26.81 -15.56
CA VAL A 191 -4.21 -28.16 -15.99
C VAL A 191 -3.20 -29.19 -15.53
N TRP A 192 -3.68 -30.24 -14.86
CA TRP A 192 -2.85 -31.33 -14.37
C TRP A 192 -3.54 -32.68 -14.42
N ASP A 193 -2.73 -33.73 -14.43
CA ASP A 193 -3.17 -35.13 -14.44
C ASP A 193 -3.27 -35.70 -13.00
N ALA A 194 -3.66 -36.97 -12.85
CA ALA A 194 -3.84 -37.63 -11.55
C ALA A 194 -2.60 -37.69 -10.67
N ASN A 195 -1.41 -37.51 -11.25
CA ASN A 195 -0.13 -37.49 -10.54
C ASN A 195 0.35 -36.05 -10.29
N HIS A 196 -0.52 -35.05 -10.47
CA HIS A 196 -0.20 -33.62 -10.42
C HIS A 196 0.85 -33.19 -11.45
N LYS A 197 0.98 -33.91 -12.57
CA LYS A 197 1.85 -33.48 -13.67
C LYS A 197 1.12 -32.40 -14.48
N PRO A 198 1.72 -31.22 -14.70
CA PRO A 198 1.11 -30.18 -15.52
C PRO A 198 0.99 -30.64 -16.98
N LEU A 199 -0.13 -30.31 -17.61
CA LEU A 199 -0.43 -30.64 -19.00
C LEU A 199 -0.46 -29.37 -19.87
N PRO A 200 0.03 -29.41 -21.12
CA PRO A 200 -0.12 -28.30 -22.05
C PRO A 200 -1.60 -28.02 -22.34
N ALA A 201 -2.00 -26.76 -22.24
CA ALA A 201 -3.36 -26.33 -22.51
C ALA A 201 -3.41 -24.89 -23.06
N ALA A 202 -4.45 -24.57 -23.81
CA ALA A 202 -4.66 -23.25 -24.39
C ALA A 202 -6.15 -22.90 -24.55
N MET A 203 -6.48 -21.64 -24.35
CA MET A 203 -7.78 -21.06 -24.67
C MET A 203 -7.81 -20.56 -26.12
N HIS A 204 -8.91 -20.84 -26.80
CA HIS A 204 -9.25 -20.33 -28.12
C HIS A 204 -10.63 -19.68 -28.07
N PHE A 205 -10.82 -18.57 -28.77
CA PHE A 205 -12.13 -17.91 -28.86
C PHE A 205 -12.48 -17.63 -30.32
N THR A 206 -13.45 -18.36 -30.86
CA THR A 206 -13.86 -18.24 -32.27
C THR A 206 -15.39 -18.30 -32.37
N ASN A 207 -15.98 -17.36 -33.11
CA ASN A 207 -17.43 -17.30 -33.36
C ASN A 207 -18.29 -17.34 -32.08
N GLY A 208 -17.84 -16.67 -31.00
CA GLY A 208 -18.57 -16.61 -29.73
C GLY A 208 -18.39 -17.84 -28.83
N LEU A 209 -17.58 -18.83 -29.24
CA LEU A 209 -17.30 -20.03 -28.45
C LEU A 209 -15.88 -19.97 -27.88
N LEU A 210 -15.78 -20.09 -26.55
CA LEU A 210 -14.52 -20.36 -25.84
C LEU A 210 -14.26 -21.86 -25.85
N THR A 211 -13.10 -22.26 -26.33
CA THR A 211 -12.62 -23.64 -26.29
C THR A 211 -11.32 -23.69 -25.50
N ILE A 212 -11.31 -24.44 -24.40
CA ILE A 212 -10.09 -24.80 -23.69
C ILE A 212 -9.61 -26.12 -24.26
N GLU A 213 -8.49 -26.12 -24.96
CA GLU A 213 -7.84 -27.30 -25.54
C GLU A 213 -6.76 -27.82 -24.59
N VAL A 214 -6.73 -29.13 -24.35
CA VAL A 214 -5.79 -29.81 -23.44
C VAL A 214 -5.13 -30.98 -24.16
N ASP A 215 -3.79 -31.01 -24.18
CA ASP A 215 -3.03 -32.19 -24.62
C ASP A 215 -2.97 -33.23 -23.50
N ASP A 216 -3.91 -34.16 -23.56
CA ASP A 216 -4.02 -35.29 -22.62
C ASP A 216 -3.40 -36.59 -23.17
N SER A 217 -2.54 -36.51 -24.21
CA SER A 217 -2.02 -37.69 -24.91
C SER A 217 -1.28 -38.66 -23.98
N GLN A 218 -0.56 -38.13 -22.99
CA GLN A 218 0.23 -38.86 -21.98
C GLN A 218 -0.29 -38.70 -20.54
N ALA A 219 -1.53 -38.24 -20.36
CA ALA A 219 -2.08 -37.94 -19.03
C ALA A 219 -2.57 -39.19 -18.30
N ALA A 220 -2.28 -39.26 -16.99
CA ALA A 220 -3.00 -40.16 -16.07
C ALA A 220 -4.33 -39.52 -15.65
N TYR A 221 -5.43 -40.26 -15.73
CA TYR A 221 -6.75 -39.75 -15.36
C TYR A 221 -7.07 -40.01 -13.88
N PRO A 222 -7.80 -39.10 -13.18
CA PRO A 222 -8.51 -37.93 -13.71
C PRO A 222 -7.61 -36.76 -14.17
N VAL A 223 -8.08 -36.01 -15.16
CA VAL A 223 -7.49 -34.73 -15.58
C VAL A 223 -8.31 -33.60 -14.97
N THR A 224 -7.64 -32.64 -14.34
CA THR A 224 -8.26 -31.42 -13.78
C THR A 224 -7.92 -30.22 -14.65
N ILE A 225 -8.93 -29.42 -14.98
CA ILE A 225 -8.83 -28.17 -15.74
C ILE A 225 -9.43 -27.08 -14.83
N ASP A 226 -8.62 -26.12 -14.37
CA ASP A 226 -8.97 -25.12 -13.36
C ASP A 226 -8.72 -23.71 -13.90
N PRO A 227 -9.71 -23.10 -14.58
CA PRO A 227 -9.76 -21.67 -14.85
C PRO A 227 -10.43 -20.87 -13.72
N LEU A 228 -10.06 -19.60 -13.63
CA LEU A 228 -10.56 -18.61 -12.68
C LEU A 228 -11.36 -17.51 -13.39
N ASN A 229 -12.53 -17.16 -12.85
CA ASN A 229 -13.27 -15.97 -13.24
C ASN A 229 -13.12 -14.87 -12.19
N LYS A 230 -12.57 -13.72 -12.59
CA LYS A 230 -12.32 -12.58 -11.70
C LYS A 230 -12.54 -11.25 -12.39
N THR A 231 -12.71 -10.21 -11.59
CA THR A 231 -12.65 -8.84 -12.10
C THR A 231 -11.19 -8.42 -12.33
N PRO A 232 -10.93 -7.48 -13.26
CA PRO A 232 -9.60 -6.95 -13.50
C PRO A 232 -8.97 -6.46 -12.21
N GLU A 233 -7.70 -6.77 -12.00
CA GLU A 233 -6.89 -5.97 -11.10
C GLU A 233 -6.74 -4.57 -11.69
N TRP A 234 -6.94 -3.55 -10.86
CA TRP A 234 -6.57 -2.20 -11.26
C TRP A 234 -5.06 -2.13 -11.39
N ASN A 235 -4.58 -1.96 -12.61
CA ASN A 235 -3.18 -1.69 -12.88
C ASN A 235 -3.05 -0.40 -13.69
N THR A 236 -1.90 0.23 -13.51
CA THR A 236 -1.46 1.35 -14.32
C THR A 236 0.03 1.18 -14.51
N SER A 237 0.49 1.39 -15.73
CA SER A 237 1.92 1.45 -16.04
C SER A 237 2.24 2.86 -16.53
N ALA A 238 3.53 3.20 -16.62
CA ALA A 238 3.94 4.44 -17.27
C ALA A 238 3.76 4.42 -18.79
N ASP A 239 3.58 3.23 -19.38
CA ASP A 239 3.37 3.06 -20.82
C ASP A 239 2.00 3.62 -21.22
N GLY A 240 2.00 4.62 -22.09
CA GLY A 240 0.76 5.20 -22.62
C GLY A 240 0.03 6.16 -21.68
N LEU A 241 0.58 6.50 -20.49
CA LEU A 241 -0.02 7.53 -19.62
C LEU A 241 -0.13 8.90 -20.29
N ILE A 242 0.83 9.22 -21.16
CA ILE A 242 0.88 10.48 -21.89
C ILE A 242 1.13 10.16 -23.37
N SER A 243 0.19 10.58 -24.21
CA SER A 243 0.31 10.45 -25.67
C SER A 243 1.55 11.21 -26.16
N GLY A 244 2.49 10.51 -26.80
CA GLY A 244 3.70 11.12 -27.39
C GLY A 244 5.02 10.86 -26.65
N LEU A 245 5.03 10.12 -25.52
CA LEU A 245 6.27 9.69 -24.89
C LEU A 245 6.91 8.50 -25.60
N THR A 246 8.24 8.51 -25.71
CA THR A 246 9.03 7.37 -26.20
C THR A 246 9.24 6.33 -25.11
N SER A 247 9.43 5.06 -25.48
CA SER A 247 9.71 3.96 -24.53
C SER A 247 10.92 4.23 -23.63
N LEU A 248 11.92 4.98 -24.11
CA LEU A 248 13.10 5.36 -23.32
C LEU A 248 12.76 6.32 -22.16
N GLN A 249 11.84 7.27 -22.38
CA GLN A 249 11.39 8.21 -21.33
C GLN A 249 10.57 7.51 -20.26
N ILE A 250 9.89 6.42 -20.63
CA ILE A 250 9.04 5.63 -19.74
C ILE A 250 9.89 4.65 -18.91
N ASN A 251 10.84 3.95 -19.53
CA ASN A 251 11.67 2.91 -18.89
C ASN A 251 12.61 3.42 -17.78
N SER A 252 12.85 4.73 -17.69
CA SER A 252 13.74 5.36 -16.70
C SER A 252 13.01 6.28 -15.72
N SER A 253 11.67 6.28 -15.75
CA SER A 253 10.83 7.26 -15.03
C SER A 253 10.72 7.02 -13.52
N LEU A 254 11.05 5.82 -13.05
CA LEU A 254 10.78 5.34 -11.68
C LEU A 254 9.29 5.44 -11.32
N TYR A 255 8.40 5.17 -12.27
CA TYR A 255 6.97 5.12 -12.00
C TYR A 255 6.63 4.10 -10.90
N GLY A 256 5.83 4.52 -9.92
CA GLY A 256 5.53 3.71 -8.74
C GLY A 256 6.52 3.91 -7.57
N TYR A 257 7.44 4.87 -7.67
CA TYR A 257 8.40 5.16 -6.59
C TYR A 257 7.68 5.53 -5.28
N ALA A 258 6.71 6.45 -5.35
CA ALA A 258 5.78 6.72 -4.26
C ALA A 258 4.35 6.47 -4.74
N VAL A 259 3.61 5.69 -3.97
CA VAL A 259 2.16 5.53 -4.05
C VAL A 259 1.56 6.11 -2.78
N THR A 260 0.49 6.89 -2.91
CA THR A 260 -0.17 7.49 -1.75
C THR A 260 -1.68 7.53 -1.94
N GLY A 261 -2.42 7.31 -0.85
CA GLY A 261 -3.85 7.59 -0.79
C GLY A 261 -4.04 9.06 -0.46
N LEU A 262 -4.64 9.81 -1.38
CA LEU A 262 -4.79 11.26 -1.25
C LEU A 262 -6.03 11.66 -0.43
N GLY A 263 -6.88 10.69 -0.07
CA GLY A 263 -8.26 11.00 0.32
C GLY A 263 -9.03 11.57 -0.86
N ASP A 264 -10.14 12.26 -0.61
CA ASP A 264 -10.94 12.86 -1.67
C ASP A 264 -10.38 14.26 -2.02
N VAL A 265 -9.61 14.37 -3.11
CA VAL A 265 -9.01 15.64 -3.55
C VAL A 265 -9.84 16.35 -4.61
N ASN A 266 -10.94 15.74 -5.06
CA ASN A 266 -11.84 16.32 -6.06
C ASN A 266 -13.24 16.67 -5.50
N GLY A 267 -13.55 16.26 -4.27
CA GLY A 267 -14.79 16.50 -3.55
C GLY A 267 -15.96 15.61 -3.97
N ASP A 268 -15.73 14.45 -4.59
CA ASP A 268 -16.77 13.56 -5.12
C ASP A 268 -17.23 12.46 -4.15
N GLY A 269 -16.61 12.39 -2.97
CA GLY A 269 -16.89 11.42 -1.92
C GLY A 269 -16.16 10.09 -2.07
N TYR A 270 -15.24 9.94 -3.02
CA TYR A 270 -14.42 8.75 -3.18
C TYR A 270 -12.94 9.07 -2.90
N GLY A 271 -12.23 8.13 -2.27
CA GLY A 271 -10.79 8.28 -2.07
C GLY A 271 -10.04 8.22 -3.40
N ASP A 272 -9.14 9.17 -3.58
CA ASP A 272 -8.24 9.29 -4.73
C ASP A 272 -6.85 8.76 -4.37
N ALA A 273 -6.06 8.46 -5.40
CA ALA A 273 -4.68 8.00 -5.25
C ALA A 273 -3.73 8.79 -6.13
N ALA A 274 -2.45 8.80 -5.75
CA ALA A 274 -1.38 9.27 -6.61
C ALA A 274 -0.27 8.23 -6.76
N VAL A 275 0.32 8.22 -7.95
CA VAL A 275 1.51 7.45 -8.29
C VAL A 275 2.57 8.39 -8.86
N SER A 276 3.77 8.38 -8.30
CA SER A 276 4.84 9.27 -8.74
C SER A 276 5.82 8.59 -9.71
N ALA A 277 6.49 9.43 -10.50
CA ALA A 277 7.57 9.06 -11.41
C ALA A 277 8.68 10.12 -11.33
N PRO A 278 9.50 10.13 -10.26
CA PRO A 278 10.42 11.23 -9.97
C PRO A 278 11.54 11.41 -10.99
N ALA A 279 11.85 10.41 -11.81
CA ALA A 279 12.86 10.50 -12.86
C ALA A 279 12.26 10.81 -14.25
N LEU A 280 10.93 10.98 -14.35
CA LEU A 280 10.25 11.29 -15.62
C LEU A 280 10.76 12.62 -16.20
N THR A 281 11.00 12.64 -17.50
CA THR A 281 11.36 13.86 -18.23
C THR A 281 10.23 14.88 -18.22
N ASN A 282 10.53 16.16 -18.40
CA ASN A 282 9.49 17.18 -18.55
C ASN A 282 8.59 16.87 -19.76
N ILE A 283 7.26 16.91 -19.55
CA ILE A 283 6.27 16.61 -20.59
C ILE A 283 5.42 17.83 -20.98
N PHE A 284 5.47 18.93 -20.22
CA PHE A 284 4.65 20.12 -20.44
C PHE A 284 5.40 21.30 -21.06
N SER A 285 6.74 21.31 -21.02
CA SER A 285 7.47 22.54 -21.35
C SER A 285 7.63 22.82 -22.86
N GLY A 286 7.20 21.93 -23.77
CA GLY A 286 7.14 22.17 -25.22
C GLY A 286 8.46 22.51 -25.93
N ASN A 287 9.55 22.62 -25.18
CA ASN A 287 10.87 23.09 -25.59
C ASN A 287 11.88 21.94 -25.77
N GLY A 288 11.39 20.70 -25.84
CA GLY A 288 12.19 19.51 -26.20
C GLY A 288 13.27 19.11 -25.18
N SER A 289 13.22 19.66 -23.96
CA SER A 289 14.21 19.36 -22.92
C SER A 289 13.97 17.98 -22.31
N LEU A 290 14.93 17.07 -22.47
CA LEU A 290 14.96 15.73 -21.83
C LEU A 290 15.35 15.78 -20.34
N ALA A 291 15.30 16.96 -19.71
CA ALA A 291 15.59 17.09 -18.29
C ALA A 291 14.57 16.30 -17.45
N SER A 292 15.04 15.35 -16.64
CA SER A 292 14.22 14.64 -15.63
C SER A 292 13.74 15.64 -14.58
N VAL A 293 12.48 16.03 -14.63
CA VAL A 293 11.89 16.94 -13.63
C VAL A 293 11.15 16.15 -12.56
N GLY A 294 10.57 15.01 -12.95
CA GLY A 294 9.66 14.21 -12.14
C GLY A 294 8.19 14.55 -12.41
N ALA A 295 7.28 13.64 -12.08
CA ALA A 295 5.84 13.84 -12.19
C ALA A 295 5.06 13.09 -11.11
N VAL A 296 3.84 13.53 -10.83
CA VAL A 296 2.87 12.84 -9.99
C VAL A 296 1.56 12.68 -10.76
N PHE A 297 1.09 11.45 -10.89
CA PHE A 297 -0.15 11.10 -11.59
C PHE A 297 -1.25 10.89 -10.56
N VAL A 298 -2.34 11.64 -10.68
CA VAL A 298 -3.49 11.57 -9.78
C VAL A 298 -4.60 10.77 -10.45
N PHE A 299 -5.10 9.76 -9.76
CA PHE A 299 -6.16 8.86 -10.20
C PHE A 299 -7.36 9.06 -9.30
N TYR A 300 -8.48 9.49 -9.89
CA TYR A 300 -9.70 9.67 -9.13
C TYR A 300 -10.37 8.34 -8.81
N GLY A 301 -10.88 8.27 -7.59
CA GLY A 301 -11.77 7.23 -7.11
C GLY A 301 -13.11 7.28 -7.80
N SER A 302 -13.86 6.20 -7.67
CA SER A 302 -15.23 6.10 -8.16
C SER A 302 -15.92 4.94 -7.44
N PRO A 303 -17.26 4.77 -7.57
CA PRO A 303 -17.91 3.57 -7.05
C PRO A 303 -17.47 2.27 -7.71
N THR A 304 -16.63 2.32 -8.75
CA THR A 304 -16.03 1.15 -9.41
C THR A 304 -14.51 1.04 -9.18
N GLY A 305 -13.98 1.74 -8.18
CA GLY A 305 -12.55 1.85 -7.89
C GLY A 305 -11.86 2.97 -8.66
N LEU A 306 -10.52 2.98 -8.62
CA LEU A 306 -9.69 3.99 -9.26
C LEU A 306 -9.82 3.94 -10.80
N SER A 307 -9.72 5.11 -11.45
CA SER A 307 -9.59 5.21 -12.91
C SER A 307 -8.28 4.58 -13.39
N THR A 308 -8.27 3.88 -14.53
CA THR A 308 -7.04 3.33 -15.14
C THR A 308 -6.21 4.38 -15.90
N THR A 309 -6.75 5.58 -16.07
CA THR A 309 -6.04 6.73 -16.64
C THR A 309 -5.96 7.86 -15.61
N PRO A 310 -4.85 8.58 -15.52
CA PRO A 310 -4.70 9.67 -14.58
C PRO A 310 -5.64 10.81 -14.94
N ALA A 311 -6.36 11.32 -13.95
CA ALA A 311 -7.20 12.50 -14.08
C ALA A 311 -6.35 13.79 -14.12
N LYS A 312 -5.21 13.80 -13.42
CA LYS A 312 -4.26 14.93 -13.42
C LYS A 312 -2.80 14.42 -13.43
N THR A 313 -1.88 15.25 -13.93
CA THR A 313 -0.44 14.92 -13.97
C THR A 313 0.40 16.09 -13.51
N LEU A 314 0.70 16.19 -12.23
CA LEU A 314 1.39 17.32 -11.63
C LEU A 314 2.88 17.33 -12.05
N GLN A 315 3.37 18.51 -12.45
CA GLN A 315 4.79 18.85 -12.61
C GLN A 315 5.01 20.32 -12.20
N PRO A 316 6.20 20.74 -11.76
CA PRO A 316 6.51 22.14 -11.55
C PRO A 316 6.69 22.89 -12.88
N ASN A 317 6.26 24.14 -12.96
CA ASN A 317 6.37 24.98 -14.17
C ASN A 317 7.80 25.53 -14.39
N THR A 318 8.61 25.66 -13.34
CA THR A 318 10.04 26.00 -13.39
C THR A 318 10.87 24.73 -13.26
N ALA A 319 11.11 24.08 -14.39
CA ALA A 319 11.84 22.82 -14.45
C ALA A 319 13.32 22.97 -14.06
N VAL A 320 13.70 22.46 -12.89
CA VAL A 320 15.11 22.16 -12.57
C VAL A 320 15.37 20.72 -12.97
N ALA A 321 16.33 20.52 -13.88
CA ALA A 321 16.76 19.19 -14.29
C ALA A 321 17.33 18.41 -13.09
N GLY A 322 16.78 17.22 -12.85
CA GLY A 322 17.16 16.34 -11.75
C GLY A 322 16.51 16.66 -10.41
N ALA A 323 15.44 17.47 -10.35
CA ALA A 323 14.81 17.89 -9.09
C ALA A 323 14.17 16.76 -8.28
N LEU A 324 13.86 15.63 -8.94
CA LEU A 324 13.15 14.48 -8.37
C LEU A 324 11.77 14.86 -7.80
N PHE A 325 11.00 15.69 -8.52
CA PHE A 325 9.63 16.01 -8.12
C PHE A 325 8.79 14.74 -8.03
N GLY A 326 8.12 14.52 -6.90
CA GLY A 326 7.38 13.28 -6.63
C GLY A 326 8.18 12.22 -5.89
N MET A 327 9.37 12.56 -5.35
CA MET A 327 10.12 11.68 -4.45
C MET A 327 9.28 11.31 -3.20
N SER A 328 8.56 12.30 -2.68
CA SER A 328 7.61 12.14 -1.58
C SER A 328 6.29 12.82 -1.95
N VAL A 329 5.17 12.19 -1.58
CA VAL A 329 3.82 12.70 -1.83
C VAL A 329 2.97 12.38 -0.60
N ASP A 330 2.22 13.36 -0.11
CA ASP A 330 1.18 13.19 0.92
C ASP A 330 0.00 14.13 0.62
N ALA A 331 -1.09 14.00 1.38
CA ALA A 331 -2.25 14.87 1.23
C ALA A 331 -2.91 15.24 2.56
N GLY A 332 -3.50 16.43 2.58
CA GLY A 332 -4.29 16.94 3.69
C GLY A 332 -4.83 18.33 3.37
N ASP A 333 -5.88 18.75 4.06
CA ASP A 333 -6.49 20.07 3.88
C ASP A 333 -5.59 21.16 4.48
N VAL A 334 -4.62 21.65 3.71
CA VAL A 334 -3.67 22.70 4.12
C VAL A 334 -4.16 24.09 3.73
N THR A 335 -5.12 24.17 2.81
CA THR A 335 -5.77 25.42 2.42
C THR A 335 -6.91 25.81 3.37
N GLY A 336 -7.51 24.84 4.07
CA GLY A 336 -8.63 25.00 4.99
C GLY A 336 -9.99 25.05 4.28
N ASP A 337 -10.10 24.45 3.09
CA ASP A 337 -11.34 24.45 2.30
C ASP A 337 -12.20 23.19 2.47
N GLY A 338 -11.75 22.27 3.33
CA GLY A 338 -12.42 21.00 3.63
C GLY A 338 -12.10 19.89 2.64
N ILE A 339 -11.24 20.13 1.64
CA ILE A 339 -10.81 19.15 0.64
C ILE A 339 -9.31 18.96 0.79
N ASN A 340 -8.83 17.73 0.59
CA ASN A 340 -7.40 17.47 0.70
C ASN A 340 -6.63 18.13 -0.44
N ASP A 341 -5.51 18.76 -0.10
CA ASP A 341 -4.54 19.28 -1.06
C ASP A 341 -3.35 18.30 -1.18
N ILE A 342 -2.64 18.36 -2.30
CA ILE A 342 -1.55 17.43 -2.60
C ILE A 342 -0.20 18.09 -2.32
N ILE A 343 0.60 17.50 -1.45
CA ILE A 343 1.94 17.99 -1.06
C ILE A 343 2.99 17.10 -1.73
N VAL A 344 3.91 17.70 -2.47
CA VAL A 344 4.92 16.98 -3.27
C VAL A 344 6.33 17.49 -2.97
N GLY A 345 7.23 16.59 -2.58
CA GLY A 345 8.63 16.90 -2.37
C GLY A 345 9.48 16.80 -3.64
N ALA A 346 10.46 17.70 -3.76
CA ALA A 346 11.48 17.73 -4.81
C ALA A 346 12.86 18.01 -4.16
N PRO A 347 13.50 16.99 -3.53
CA PRO A 347 14.66 17.20 -2.66
C PRO A 347 15.93 17.67 -3.35
N LEU A 348 16.03 17.53 -4.68
CA LEU A 348 17.18 17.99 -5.46
C LEU A 348 16.90 19.27 -6.24
N ASP A 349 15.73 19.89 -6.01
CA ASP A 349 15.39 21.17 -6.61
C ASP A 349 16.32 22.28 -6.09
N SER A 350 16.44 23.35 -6.89
CA SER A 350 17.30 24.47 -6.61
C SER A 350 16.61 25.80 -6.87
N TYR A 351 17.01 26.84 -6.13
CA TYR A 351 16.48 28.18 -6.32
C TYR A 351 17.60 29.22 -6.19
N THR A 352 17.39 30.38 -6.79
CA THR A 352 18.32 31.51 -6.66
C THR A 352 17.93 32.36 -5.46
N ALA A 353 18.85 32.54 -4.51
CA ALA A 353 18.70 33.44 -3.38
C ALA A 353 19.40 34.77 -3.67
N THR A 354 18.74 35.89 -3.36
CA THR A 354 19.32 37.23 -3.32
C THR A 354 19.31 37.72 -1.88
N THR A 355 20.47 37.77 -1.23
CA THR A 355 20.59 38.26 0.14
C THR A 355 20.59 39.79 0.13
N SER A 356 19.69 40.41 0.90
CA SER A 356 19.66 41.87 1.05
C SER A 356 20.98 42.36 1.67
N GLY A 357 21.75 43.16 0.93
CA GLY A 357 23.05 43.70 1.36
C GLY A 357 24.29 43.14 0.65
N LEU A 358 24.15 42.13 -0.24
CA LEU A 358 25.24 41.61 -1.06
C LEU A 358 24.85 41.64 -2.55
N ILE A 359 25.76 42.07 -3.43
CA ILE A 359 25.55 42.22 -4.88
C ILE A 359 25.60 40.90 -5.69
N THR A 360 25.54 39.73 -5.03
CA THR A 360 25.68 38.42 -5.70
C THR A 360 24.47 37.52 -5.48
N SER A 361 23.91 37.00 -6.57
CA SER A 361 22.94 35.91 -6.56
C SER A 361 23.65 34.57 -6.33
N ALA A 362 23.08 33.70 -5.50
CA ALA A 362 23.61 32.35 -5.26
C ALA A 362 22.55 31.29 -5.60
N THR A 363 22.94 30.22 -6.31
CA THR A 363 22.09 29.04 -6.51
C THR A 363 22.18 28.13 -5.30
N VAL A 364 21.06 27.91 -4.63
CA VAL A 364 20.93 27.04 -3.46
C VAL A 364 20.28 25.74 -3.89
N LYS A 365 20.97 24.60 -3.71
CA LYS A 365 20.46 23.25 -3.98
C LYS A 365 19.95 22.57 -2.71
N ALA A 366 18.98 23.20 -2.04
CA ALA A 366 18.45 22.70 -0.77
C ALA A 366 17.28 21.73 -0.93
N GLY A 367 16.58 21.73 -2.07
CA GLY A 367 15.29 21.08 -2.26
C GLY A 367 14.10 22.02 -2.06
N LYS A 368 12.91 21.60 -2.52
CA LYS A 368 11.64 22.32 -2.39
C LYS A 368 10.49 21.36 -2.06
N VAL A 369 9.38 21.93 -1.58
CA VAL A 369 8.07 21.27 -1.49
C VAL A 369 7.03 22.10 -2.24
N TYR A 370 6.14 21.43 -2.95
CA TYR A 370 5.08 22.01 -3.76
C TYR A 370 3.72 21.59 -3.20
N ILE A 371 2.78 22.52 -3.10
CA ILE A 371 1.42 22.26 -2.64
C ILE A 371 0.46 22.58 -3.78
N PHE A 372 -0.33 21.59 -4.19
CA PHE A 372 -1.35 21.71 -5.24
C PHE A 372 -2.73 21.66 -4.59
N PRO A 373 -3.49 22.76 -4.63
CA PRO A 373 -4.81 22.80 -4.02
C PRO A 373 -5.81 21.81 -4.65
N GLY A 374 -6.68 21.24 -3.82
CA GLY A 374 -7.77 20.34 -4.20
C GLY A 374 -9.06 21.06 -4.65
N GLY A 375 -10.10 20.29 -4.98
CA GLY A 375 -11.47 20.81 -5.10
C GLY A 375 -11.67 21.98 -6.08
N ASN A 376 -12.49 22.97 -5.66
CA ASN A 376 -12.80 24.18 -6.44
C ASN A 376 -11.61 25.12 -6.61
N THR A 377 -10.56 24.96 -5.81
CA THR A 377 -9.31 25.73 -5.88
C THR A 377 -8.26 25.04 -6.76
N ALA A 378 -8.53 23.80 -7.19
CA ALA A 378 -7.67 23.04 -8.08
C ALA A 378 -7.58 23.71 -9.45
N ALA A 379 -6.40 24.20 -9.82
CA ALA A 379 -6.23 24.79 -11.14
C ALA A 379 -5.96 23.76 -12.23
N THR A 380 -6.00 24.28 -13.46
CA THR A 380 -5.43 23.61 -14.62
C THR A 380 -3.94 23.36 -14.37
N ASN A 381 -3.58 22.10 -14.43
CA ASN A 381 -2.21 21.64 -14.39
C ASN A 381 -1.32 22.40 -15.40
N PRO A 382 -0.10 22.86 -15.05
CA PRO A 382 0.59 22.83 -13.76
C PRO A 382 0.67 24.19 -13.02
N THR A 383 -0.25 25.14 -13.24
CA THR A 383 0.06 26.56 -12.99
C THR A 383 -0.32 27.14 -11.62
N ASN A 384 -1.02 26.41 -10.75
CA ASN A 384 -1.43 26.90 -9.42
C ASN A 384 -0.90 25.97 -8.33
N PHE A 385 0.28 26.30 -7.81
CA PHE A 385 0.86 25.65 -6.65
C PHE A 385 1.57 26.67 -5.79
N LEU A 386 1.75 26.32 -4.52
CA LEU A 386 2.54 27.07 -3.57
C LEU A 386 3.86 26.35 -3.31
N GLU A 387 4.95 27.12 -3.21
CA GLU A 387 6.28 26.58 -2.93
C GLU A 387 6.68 26.85 -1.48
N ILE A 388 7.15 25.80 -0.81
CA ILE A 388 7.89 25.90 0.44
C ILE A 388 9.36 25.65 0.14
N LYS A 389 10.22 26.53 0.65
CA LYS A 389 11.68 26.43 0.59
C LYS A 389 12.27 26.96 1.88
N LEU A 390 13.41 26.40 2.28
CA LEU A 390 14.23 26.98 3.35
C LEU A 390 14.85 28.27 2.81
N ASP A 391 14.51 29.45 3.34
CA ASP A 391 15.07 30.71 2.87
C ASP A 391 16.45 30.98 3.48
N GLY A 392 17.35 31.57 2.69
CA GLY A 392 18.75 31.77 3.07
C GLY A 392 18.98 32.73 4.24
N SER A 393 17.93 33.41 4.74
CA SER A 393 18.04 34.48 5.74
C SER A 393 18.51 33.98 7.12
N GLY A 394 18.12 32.76 7.51
CA GLY A 394 18.62 32.06 8.70
C GLY A 394 19.82 31.15 8.45
N PHE A 395 19.97 30.63 7.21
CA PHE A 395 21.05 29.70 6.82
C PHE A 395 22.44 30.34 6.77
N PHE A 396 22.52 31.60 6.34
CA PHE A 396 23.79 32.30 6.09
C PHE A 396 24.12 33.40 7.09
N SER A 397 23.26 33.65 8.08
CA SER A 397 23.38 34.82 8.98
C SER A 397 24.14 34.57 10.29
N THR A 398 24.45 33.31 10.65
CA THR A 398 25.18 33.01 11.89
C THR A 398 26.42 32.13 11.67
N GLY A 399 27.38 32.67 10.91
CA GLY A 399 28.72 32.11 10.68
C GLY A 399 29.49 33.00 9.71
N VAL A 400 30.84 32.90 9.66
CA VAL A 400 31.76 33.75 8.87
C VAL A 400 31.13 34.18 7.55
N ALA A 401 30.54 35.38 7.53
CA ALA A 401 29.65 35.80 6.45
C ALA A 401 30.33 35.62 5.10
N GLY A 402 29.75 34.81 4.21
CA GLY A 402 30.12 34.80 2.80
C GLY A 402 31.59 34.53 2.46
N LEU A 403 32.30 33.67 3.19
CA LEU A 403 33.66 33.27 2.80
C LEU A 403 33.61 31.97 1.98
N LEU A 404 33.29 31.92 0.70
CA LEU A 404 33.38 32.86 -0.41
C LEU A 404 32.36 32.40 -1.45
N ALA A 405 31.88 33.33 -2.26
CA ALA A 405 31.05 33.13 -3.45
C ALA A 405 31.59 32.08 -4.46
N SER A 406 31.48 30.78 -4.14
CA SER A 406 31.77 29.68 -5.05
C SER A 406 31.05 28.39 -4.62
N ASN A 407 30.04 27.96 -5.38
CA ASN A 407 29.64 26.57 -5.62
C ASN A 407 29.40 25.61 -4.42
N VAL A 408 29.24 26.07 -3.17
CA VAL A 408 28.87 25.17 -2.06
C VAL A 408 27.40 24.77 -2.22
N SER A 409 27.19 23.57 -2.78
CA SER A 409 25.88 22.93 -2.82
C SER A 409 25.55 22.42 -1.42
N VAL A 410 24.70 23.14 -0.69
CA VAL A 410 24.12 22.63 0.56
C VAL A 410 23.01 21.67 0.20
N ASN A 411 23.34 20.40 -0.02
CA ASN A 411 22.38 19.37 -0.39
C ASN A 411 21.61 18.89 0.84
N ALA A 412 20.72 19.73 1.39
CA ALA A 412 19.94 19.42 2.59
C ALA A 412 18.92 18.30 2.35
N LEU A 413 18.56 18.04 1.08
CA LEU A 413 17.49 17.14 0.67
C LEU A 413 16.13 17.52 1.28
N PHE A 414 15.84 18.82 1.37
CA PHE A 414 14.56 19.32 1.89
C PHE A 414 13.40 18.90 0.98
N GLY A 415 12.41 18.21 1.54
CA GLY A 415 11.36 17.55 0.77
C GLY A 415 11.64 16.07 0.49
N PHE A 416 12.69 15.50 1.12
CA PHE A 416 12.93 14.05 1.07
C PHE A 416 11.78 13.26 1.69
N SER A 417 11.20 13.76 2.75
CA SER A 417 9.95 13.23 3.30
C SER A 417 9.02 14.40 3.61
N VAL A 418 7.72 14.22 3.39
CA VAL A 418 6.68 15.22 3.67
C VAL A 418 5.50 14.51 4.31
N ALA A 419 4.79 15.22 5.19
CA ALA A 419 3.48 14.81 5.65
C ALA A 419 2.60 16.01 6.04
N ALA A 420 1.29 15.91 5.79
CA ALA A 420 0.30 16.78 6.41
C ALA A 420 0.00 16.28 7.83
N VAL A 421 0.27 17.07 8.87
CA VAL A 421 0.35 16.60 10.27
C VAL A 421 -0.86 16.93 11.15
N GLY A 422 -1.98 17.31 10.54
CA GLY A 422 -3.14 17.85 11.26
C GLY A 422 -2.86 19.27 11.75
N ASP A 423 -3.82 19.87 12.45
CA ASP A 423 -3.72 21.25 12.94
C ASP A 423 -2.92 21.29 14.26
N LEU A 424 -1.67 21.76 14.21
CA LEU A 424 -0.79 21.87 15.38
C LEU A 424 -0.97 23.21 16.10
N ASP A 425 -1.55 24.21 15.43
CA ASP A 425 -1.56 25.60 15.90
C ASP A 425 -2.95 26.21 16.11
N GLY A 426 -4.00 25.41 15.91
CA GLY A 426 -5.40 25.71 16.21
C GLY A 426 -6.09 26.58 15.17
N ASP A 427 -5.58 26.66 13.94
CA ASP A 427 -6.17 27.49 12.86
C ASP A 427 -7.19 26.76 11.97
N ASN A 428 -7.48 25.50 12.28
CA ASN A 428 -8.31 24.55 11.53
C ASN A 428 -7.77 24.18 10.14
N LYS A 429 -6.48 24.38 9.88
CA LYS A 429 -5.80 23.89 8.69
C LYS A 429 -4.82 22.80 9.09
N SER A 430 -4.62 21.83 8.20
CA SER A 430 -3.53 20.89 8.37
C SER A 430 -2.20 21.62 8.23
N ASP A 431 -1.25 21.34 9.11
CA ASP A 431 0.12 21.81 9.00
C ASP A 431 0.99 20.80 8.24
N ILE A 432 2.21 21.21 7.89
CA ILE A 432 3.11 20.39 7.08
C ILE A 432 4.41 20.16 7.84
N VAL A 433 4.85 18.91 7.92
CA VAL A 433 6.22 18.56 8.32
C VAL A 433 7.03 18.15 7.10
N VAL A 434 8.28 18.61 7.04
CA VAL A 434 9.22 18.34 5.95
C VAL A 434 10.55 17.86 6.50
N GLY A 435 11.00 16.69 6.04
CA GLY A 435 12.30 16.12 6.33
C GLY A 435 13.41 16.59 5.38
N ALA A 436 14.60 16.75 5.93
CA ALA A 436 15.83 17.15 5.26
C ALA A 436 17.02 16.37 5.86
N PRO A 437 17.17 15.07 5.54
CA PRO A 437 18.09 14.16 6.23
C PRO A 437 19.58 14.50 6.04
N ALA A 438 19.92 15.37 5.09
CA ALA A 438 21.28 15.83 4.85
C ALA A 438 21.51 17.29 5.29
N TYR A 439 20.58 17.86 6.06
CA TYR A 439 20.74 19.19 6.67
C TYR A 439 21.83 19.18 7.76
N LEU A 440 22.74 20.17 7.71
CA LEU A 440 23.94 20.24 8.56
C LEU A 440 23.91 21.37 9.62
N GLY A 441 22.83 22.14 9.72
CA GLY A 441 22.74 23.26 10.66
C GLY A 441 23.66 24.46 10.36
N PRO A 442 23.61 25.54 11.17
CA PRO A 442 24.36 26.78 10.93
C PRO A 442 25.80 26.82 11.51
N GLY A 443 26.24 25.80 12.25
CA GLY A 443 27.53 25.84 12.99
C GLY A 443 28.64 24.99 12.36
N LEU A 444 29.82 25.57 12.10
CA LEU A 444 31.01 24.91 11.52
C LEU A 444 31.64 23.79 12.40
N GLY A 445 31.09 23.52 13.60
CA GLY A 445 31.53 22.46 14.51
C GLY A 445 30.41 21.51 14.96
N ALA A 446 29.17 21.75 14.52
CA ALA A 446 28.05 20.86 14.79
C ALA A 446 27.88 19.94 13.59
N VAL A 447 28.37 18.70 13.66
CA VAL A 447 27.96 17.67 12.70
C VAL A 447 26.50 17.34 13.04
N GLN A 448 25.54 18.16 12.59
CA GLN A 448 24.13 17.88 12.74
C GLN A 448 23.68 16.91 11.65
N SER A 449 23.00 15.86 12.08
CA SER A 449 22.83 14.61 11.37
C SER A 449 21.48 14.52 10.65
N GLY A 450 21.06 15.60 9.97
CA GLY A 450 19.72 15.75 9.36
C GLY A 450 18.79 16.68 10.12
N GLY A 451 17.71 17.12 9.49
CA GLY A 451 16.74 18.09 10.01
C GLY A 451 15.29 17.74 9.65
N ALA A 452 14.34 18.25 10.44
CA ALA A 452 12.92 18.26 10.12
C ALA A 452 12.33 19.63 10.47
N PHE A 453 11.35 20.07 9.70
CA PHE A 453 10.79 21.42 9.77
C PHE A 453 9.28 21.36 9.74
N VAL A 454 8.62 22.07 10.65
CA VAL A 454 7.17 22.22 10.66
C VAL A 454 6.81 23.60 10.11
N PHE A 455 5.91 23.62 9.13
CA PHE A 455 5.38 24.82 8.50
C PHE A 455 3.91 24.94 8.85
N TYR A 456 3.59 26.05 9.50
CA TYR A 456 2.21 26.42 9.79
C TYR A 456 1.57 27.02 8.57
N THR A 457 0.41 26.51 8.15
CA THR A 457 -0.16 26.87 6.85
C THR A 457 -0.83 28.24 6.85
N LYS A 458 -1.18 28.81 8.01
CA LYS A 458 -1.44 30.25 8.15
C LYS A 458 -0.26 31.15 7.80
N SER A 459 0.98 30.67 7.94
CA SER A 459 2.21 31.47 7.78
C SER A 459 3.37 30.62 7.23
N LEU A 460 3.31 30.34 5.94
CA LEU A 460 4.28 29.47 5.25
C LEU A 460 5.70 30.07 5.12
N SER A 461 5.92 31.30 5.57
CA SER A 461 7.21 32.00 5.49
C SER A 461 8.14 31.79 6.70
N ASN A 462 7.65 31.24 7.83
CA ASN A 462 8.44 31.12 9.07
C ASN A 462 8.32 29.71 9.68
N PRO A 463 9.14 28.73 9.26
CA PRO A 463 9.09 27.38 9.84
C PRO A 463 9.60 27.30 11.27
N VAL A 464 9.06 26.35 12.03
CA VAL A 464 9.67 25.86 13.28
C VAL A 464 10.63 24.72 12.94
N SER A 465 11.92 24.95 13.15
CA SER A 465 12.94 23.90 13.03
C SER A 465 12.84 22.94 14.21
N LEU A 466 12.63 21.65 13.92
CA LEU A 466 12.72 20.60 14.92
C LEU A 466 14.18 20.22 15.11
N GLN A 467 14.69 20.39 16.33
CA GLN A 467 16.05 20.04 16.65
C GLN A 467 16.07 18.74 17.45
N THR A 468 16.89 17.79 17.00
CA THR A 468 17.38 16.77 17.91
C THR A 468 18.35 17.44 18.90
N PRO A 469 18.42 17.01 20.17
CA PRO A 469 19.45 17.49 21.08
C PRO A 469 20.84 17.34 20.44
N SER A 470 21.55 18.45 20.25
CA SER A 470 22.90 18.41 19.67
C SER A 470 23.90 17.88 20.71
N PRO A 471 24.81 16.95 20.36
CA PRO A 471 25.95 16.67 21.22
C PRO A 471 26.89 17.89 21.20
N SER A 472 27.18 18.46 22.36
CA SER A 472 28.21 19.48 22.52
C SER A 472 29.59 18.85 22.33
N LEU A 473 30.08 18.76 21.10
CA LEU A 473 31.46 18.39 20.83
C LEU A 473 32.32 19.67 20.84
N LEU A 474 32.77 20.06 22.05
CA LEU A 474 34.04 20.73 22.36
C LEU A 474 33.95 21.37 23.76
N GLY A 475 34.45 20.63 24.74
CA GLY A 475 34.69 21.08 26.09
C GLY A 475 35.42 19.97 26.83
N LEU A 476 36.76 20.06 26.86
CA LEU A 476 37.61 19.18 27.64
C LEU A 476 37.03 18.99 29.06
N VAL A 477 36.69 17.73 29.37
CA VAL A 477 36.53 17.14 30.72
C VAL A 477 35.37 17.71 31.58
N ASN A 478 34.19 17.11 31.46
CA ASN A 478 33.59 16.27 32.51
C ASN A 478 32.29 15.61 32.02
N LEU A 479 32.27 14.28 32.01
CA LEU A 479 31.15 13.39 31.64
C LEU A 479 29.92 13.65 32.55
N PRO A 480 28.68 13.53 32.03
CA PRO A 480 28.14 12.28 31.52
C PRO A 480 27.58 12.38 30.09
N LEU A 481 28.26 11.75 29.12
CA LEU A 481 27.66 11.37 27.84
C LEU A 481 26.93 10.04 28.03
N LEU A 482 25.61 10.09 28.17
CA LEU A 482 24.74 8.92 28.03
C LEU A 482 24.02 8.99 26.67
N GLY A 483 24.35 8.02 25.81
CA GLY A 483 23.67 7.56 24.59
C GLY A 483 22.78 8.50 23.78
N HIS A 484 23.32 9.08 22.69
CA HIS A 484 22.51 9.66 21.61
C HIS A 484 22.68 8.81 20.34
N SER A 485 21.56 8.33 19.78
CA SER A 485 21.49 7.47 18.58
C SER A 485 20.69 8.17 17.48
N GLY A 486 21.30 8.53 16.34
CA GLY A 486 20.53 9.09 15.21
C GLY A 486 21.36 9.88 14.18
N LEU A 487 21.54 9.33 12.98
CA LEU A 487 21.95 9.98 11.74
C LEU A 487 20.77 9.90 10.76
N LEU A 488 20.72 10.86 9.82
CA LEU A 488 19.63 11.03 8.85
C LEU A 488 18.30 11.37 9.54
N PHE A 489 18.31 12.20 10.59
CA PHE A 489 17.08 12.73 11.18
C PHE A 489 16.24 13.46 10.12
N GLY A 490 14.94 13.16 10.05
CA GLY A 490 14.08 13.64 8.96
C GLY A 490 14.10 12.74 7.73
N PHE A 491 14.66 11.53 7.81
CA PHE A 491 14.57 10.54 6.73
C PHE A 491 13.11 10.13 6.47
N SER A 492 12.33 9.96 7.54
CA SER A 492 10.89 9.80 7.46
C SER A 492 10.21 10.70 8.49
N VAL A 493 9.07 11.27 8.12
CA VAL A 493 8.27 12.17 8.96
C VAL A 493 6.80 11.79 8.81
N ASP A 494 6.03 11.97 9.87
CA ASP A 494 4.57 11.88 9.84
C ASP A 494 3.96 12.62 11.05
N GLY A 495 2.65 12.84 11.05
CA GLY A 495 1.92 13.16 12.27
C GLY A 495 1.74 11.88 13.08
N ALA A 496 1.68 11.98 14.40
CA ALA A 496 1.29 10.87 15.28
C ALA A 496 -0.19 10.97 15.70
N GLY A 497 -0.81 12.16 15.57
CA GLY A 497 -1.99 12.49 16.35
C GLY A 497 -1.59 12.74 17.80
N ASP A 498 -2.55 12.79 18.71
CA ASP A 498 -2.28 13.02 20.14
C ASP A 498 -1.72 11.75 20.81
N TYR A 499 -0.39 11.60 20.85
CA TYR A 499 0.29 10.43 21.39
C TYR A 499 0.43 10.51 22.91
N ASN A 500 0.60 11.72 23.46
CA ASN A 500 0.81 11.97 24.89
C ASN A 500 -0.50 12.17 25.69
N ASN A 501 -1.65 12.20 25.01
CA ASN A 501 -3.00 12.39 25.55
C ASN A 501 -3.25 13.77 26.18
N ASP A 502 -2.68 14.82 25.58
CA ASP A 502 -2.96 16.21 25.95
C ASP A 502 -4.03 16.88 25.06
N GLY A 503 -4.53 16.16 24.05
CA GLY A 503 -5.55 16.61 23.12
C GLY A 503 -5.02 17.40 21.92
N ILE A 504 -3.70 17.53 21.78
CA ILE A 504 -3.05 18.28 20.70
C ILE A 504 -2.30 17.26 19.81
N PRO A 505 -2.35 17.39 18.47
CA PRO A 505 -1.61 16.48 17.61
C PRO A 505 -0.08 16.62 17.79
N ASP A 506 0.61 15.48 17.74
CA ASP A 506 2.06 15.37 17.85
C ASP A 506 2.68 15.02 16.49
N VAL A 507 4.00 15.23 16.35
CA VAL A 507 4.79 14.92 15.16
C VAL A 507 5.79 13.82 15.46
N VAL A 508 5.94 12.84 14.56
CA VAL A 508 6.95 11.78 14.65
C VAL A 508 8.00 11.90 13.54
N VAL A 509 9.27 11.75 13.90
CA VAL A 509 10.41 11.87 12.97
C VAL A 509 11.37 10.70 13.15
N GLY A 510 11.68 10.01 12.06
CA GLY A 510 12.64 8.90 12.01
C GLY A 510 14.09 9.36 11.75
N ALA A 511 15.03 8.64 12.36
CA ALA A 511 16.48 8.76 12.19
C ALA A 511 17.09 7.34 12.09
N PRO A 512 17.06 6.70 10.90
CA PRO A 512 17.32 5.27 10.76
C PRO A 512 18.77 4.84 10.98
N ALA A 513 19.74 5.74 10.95
CA ALA A 513 21.14 5.40 11.19
C ALA A 513 21.57 5.87 12.59
N GLY A 514 22.62 5.32 13.18
CA GLY A 514 23.15 5.77 14.48
C GLY A 514 24.61 5.36 14.66
N ILE A 515 25.41 6.22 15.30
CA ILE A 515 26.81 5.93 15.64
C ILE A 515 27.03 6.26 17.11
N ASP A 516 27.55 5.31 17.89
CA ASP A 516 28.06 5.61 19.22
C ASP A 516 29.49 6.16 19.11
N LEU A 517 29.66 7.46 19.33
CA LEU A 517 30.97 8.11 19.32
C LEU A 517 31.68 8.00 20.68
N SER A 518 31.02 7.50 21.72
CA SER A 518 31.62 7.35 23.06
C SER A 518 32.72 6.28 23.10
N SER A 519 32.77 5.38 22.11
CA SER A 519 33.80 4.35 21.98
C SER A 519 35.07 4.80 21.24
N LEU A 520 35.16 6.06 20.77
CA LEU A 520 36.39 6.58 20.12
C LEU A 520 37.59 6.75 21.08
N GLY A 521 37.41 6.49 22.38
CA GLY A 521 38.50 6.40 23.36
C GLY A 521 39.31 5.11 23.26
N GLY A 522 40.12 4.93 22.21
CA GLY A 522 41.33 4.11 22.28
C GLY A 522 41.47 2.90 21.35
N VAL A 523 40.43 2.39 20.70
CA VAL A 523 40.51 1.38 19.62
C VAL A 523 39.31 1.60 18.69
N LEU A 524 39.51 1.58 17.37
CA LEU A 524 38.50 1.79 16.33
C LEU A 524 37.42 0.69 16.26
N ASN A 525 36.69 0.45 17.34
CA ASN A 525 35.44 -0.31 17.34
C ASN A 525 34.29 0.66 17.64
N GLY A 526 33.99 1.54 16.68
CA GLY A 526 32.76 2.31 16.67
C GLY A 526 31.58 1.34 16.60
N GLN A 527 30.75 1.27 17.64
CA GLN A 527 29.53 0.46 17.58
C GLN A 527 28.50 1.22 16.74
N VAL A 528 28.10 0.63 15.60
CA VAL A 528 26.96 1.12 14.83
C VAL A 528 25.71 0.90 15.67
N LEU A 529 25.05 1.99 16.07
CA LEU A 529 23.80 1.92 16.82
C LEU A 529 22.63 1.73 15.85
N GLY A 530 21.54 1.20 16.38
CA GLY A 530 20.27 1.16 15.66
C GLY A 530 19.72 2.54 15.37
N GLY A 531 18.81 2.56 14.40
CA GLY A 531 18.01 3.74 14.15
C GLY A 531 17.09 4.06 15.33
N THR A 532 16.49 5.24 15.31
CA THR A 532 15.62 5.77 16.37
C THR A 532 14.50 6.58 15.73
N ALA A 533 13.37 6.74 16.44
CA ALA A 533 12.37 7.75 16.09
C ALA A 533 12.05 8.64 17.29
N TYR A 534 11.60 9.86 17.02
CA TYR A 534 11.35 10.89 18.02
C TYR A 534 9.94 11.42 17.87
N VAL A 535 9.25 11.62 18.98
CA VAL A 535 7.95 12.29 19.01
C VAL A 535 8.15 13.69 19.60
N PHE A 536 7.70 14.70 18.87
CA PHE A 536 7.68 16.11 19.28
C PHE A 536 6.23 16.47 19.61
N TYR A 537 6.01 16.99 20.81
CA TYR A 537 4.66 17.21 21.28
C TYR A 537 4.07 18.50 20.74
N GLY A 538 2.79 18.45 20.42
CA GLY A 538 2.00 19.66 20.18
C GLY A 538 1.93 20.52 21.45
N ASN A 539 1.75 21.82 21.28
CA ASN A 539 1.53 22.73 22.41
C ASN A 539 0.36 23.72 22.19
N GLY A 540 -0.42 23.53 21.12
CA GLY A 540 -1.61 24.32 20.80
C GLY A 540 -1.30 25.70 20.23
N SER A 541 -0.03 26.03 20.08
CA SER A 541 0.46 27.15 19.27
C SER A 541 1.51 26.67 18.27
N GLY A 542 1.56 25.35 18.03
CA GLY A 542 2.63 24.70 17.30
C GLY A 542 3.14 23.43 17.98
N VAL A 543 4.46 23.24 17.89
CA VAL A 543 5.16 22.02 18.31
C VAL A 543 6.38 22.35 19.16
N THR A 544 6.78 21.44 20.05
CA THR A 544 8.02 21.58 20.81
C THR A 544 9.25 21.57 19.90
N ASN A 545 10.28 22.35 20.25
CA ASN A 545 11.56 22.35 19.54
C ASN A 545 12.49 21.20 19.95
N THR A 546 12.16 20.50 21.04
CA THR A 546 12.83 19.29 21.53
C THR A 546 11.88 18.10 21.52
N ALA A 547 12.40 16.90 21.28
CA ALA A 547 11.60 15.68 21.35
C ALA A 547 11.05 15.47 22.77
N GLY A 548 9.75 15.19 22.87
CA GLY A 548 9.10 14.83 24.12
C GLY A 548 9.42 13.40 24.55
N THR A 549 9.53 12.48 23.58
CA THR A 549 10.01 11.12 23.85
C THR A 549 10.72 10.50 22.67
N MET A 550 11.54 9.49 22.97
CA MET A 550 12.30 8.70 22.01
C MET A 550 11.71 7.28 21.91
N LEU A 551 11.41 6.84 20.70
CA LEU A 551 10.88 5.52 20.42
C LEU A 551 12.01 4.58 20.02
N LYS A 552 12.06 3.39 20.63
CA LYS A 552 13.08 2.38 20.38
C LYS A 552 12.47 1.00 20.19
N SER A 553 13.16 0.16 19.43
CA SER A 553 12.90 -1.28 19.37
C SER A 553 12.96 -1.89 20.78
N SER A 554 12.07 -2.84 21.09
CA SER A 554 11.97 -3.53 22.39
C SER A 554 13.15 -4.47 22.69
N THR A 555 14.15 -4.59 21.81
CA THR A 555 15.33 -5.43 22.00
C THR A 555 16.39 -4.73 22.88
N ASN A 556 16.35 -5.00 24.19
CA ASN A 556 17.31 -4.46 25.18
C ASN A 556 18.73 -5.09 25.14
N SER A 557 19.13 -5.73 24.04
CA SER A 557 20.47 -6.33 23.94
C SER A 557 21.49 -5.30 23.45
N LEU A 558 22.69 -5.29 24.05
CA LEU A 558 23.86 -4.47 23.66
C LEU A 558 24.18 -4.53 22.15
N LEU A 559 23.72 -5.57 21.45
CA LEU A 559 23.93 -5.79 20.02
C LEU A 559 22.61 -5.91 19.22
N GLY A 560 21.46 -6.08 19.90
CA GLY A 560 20.16 -6.34 19.27
C GLY A 560 19.51 -5.12 18.59
N ASN A 561 20.18 -3.96 18.66
CA ASN A 561 19.79 -2.75 17.95
C ASN A 561 20.75 -2.40 16.82
N ALA A 562 21.91 -3.05 16.66
CA ALA A 562 22.91 -2.58 15.69
C ALA A 562 22.39 -2.71 14.23
N ALA A 563 22.31 -1.57 13.54
CA ALA A 563 22.02 -1.42 12.11
C ALA A 563 20.68 -1.99 11.58
N ASN A 564 19.61 -1.98 12.38
CA ASN A 564 18.28 -2.43 11.96
C ASN A 564 17.47 -1.42 11.11
N LEU A 565 18.02 -0.21 10.90
CA LEU A 565 17.32 0.91 10.24
C LEU A 565 15.98 1.30 10.89
N PHE A 566 15.81 1.10 12.20
CA PHE A 566 14.60 1.52 12.90
C PHE A 566 14.30 3.01 12.69
N GLY A 567 13.09 3.36 12.27
CA GLY A 567 12.76 4.74 11.87
C GLY A 567 12.94 5.00 10.37
N TYR A 568 13.16 3.95 9.57
CA TYR A 568 13.20 4.03 8.11
C TYR A 568 11.87 4.54 7.55
N LYS A 569 10.75 4.05 8.10
CA LYS A 569 9.40 4.52 7.80
C LYS A 569 8.67 4.74 9.11
N VAL A 570 8.19 5.96 9.34
CA VAL A 570 7.27 6.28 10.45
C VAL A 570 5.88 6.54 9.88
N ARG A 571 4.85 6.06 10.59
CA ARG A 571 3.45 6.31 10.26
C ARG A 571 2.61 6.52 11.51
N GLY A 572 1.85 7.61 11.53
CA GLY A 572 0.73 7.78 12.46
C GLY A 572 -0.44 6.92 12.02
N LEU A 573 -0.93 6.08 12.93
CA LEU A 573 -2.06 5.21 12.68
C LEU A 573 -3.36 6.02 12.75
N LYS A 574 -4.24 5.78 11.78
CA LYS A 574 -5.54 6.42 11.67
C LYS A 574 -6.60 5.57 12.36
N ASN A 575 -7.71 6.21 12.74
CA ASN A 575 -8.95 5.54 13.13
C ASN A 575 -9.89 5.38 11.91
N LEU A 576 -11.08 4.82 12.14
CA LEU A 576 -12.09 4.61 11.08
C LEU A 576 -12.53 5.92 10.40
N SER A 577 -12.43 7.06 11.09
CA SER A 577 -12.76 8.37 10.51
C SER A 577 -11.60 9.00 9.73
N GLY A 578 -10.50 8.27 9.54
CA GLY A 578 -9.30 8.74 8.83
C GLY A 578 -8.42 9.72 9.63
N LEU A 579 -8.73 9.98 10.91
CA LEU A 579 -7.94 10.85 11.78
C LEU A 579 -6.86 10.05 12.51
N ARG A 580 -5.69 10.64 12.71
CA ARG A 580 -4.61 9.99 13.48
C ARG A 580 -5.03 9.78 14.93
N ASN A 581 -4.88 8.56 15.43
CA ASN A 581 -5.42 8.13 16.71
C ASN A 581 -4.42 8.19 17.88
N GLY A 582 -3.23 8.75 17.64
CA GLY A 582 -2.13 8.81 18.60
C GLY A 582 -1.18 7.61 18.51
N SER A 583 -1.57 6.49 17.93
CA SER A 583 -0.68 5.32 17.80
C SER A 583 0.26 5.46 16.59
N ILE A 584 1.42 4.82 16.66
CA ILE A 584 2.51 4.99 15.68
C ILE A 584 3.02 3.61 15.25
N ALA A 585 3.24 3.42 13.96
CA ALA A 585 3.96 2.27 13.39
C ALA A 585 5.32 2.71 12.85
N ILE A 586 6.35 1.90 13.11
CA ILE A 586 7.73 2.18 12.70
C ILE A 586 8.35 0.96 12.04
N GLY A 587 8.87 1.17 10.82
CA GLY A 587 9.64 0.18 10.08
C GLY A 587 11.10 0.12 10.50
N ALA A 588 11.62 -1.09 10.61
CA ALA A 588 13.02 -1.43 10.79
C ALA A 588 13.39 -2.52 9.75
N PRO A 589 13.59 -2.15 8.47
CA PRO A 589 13.67 -3.10 7.37
C PRO A 589 14.92 -3.98 7.36
N LEU A 590 15.92 -3.70 8.22
CA LEU A 590 17.03 -4.61 8.43
C LEU A 590 16.85 -5.34 9.77
N GLY A 591 17.07 -6.65 9.79
CA GLY A 591 17.18 -7.38 11.05
C GLY A 591 18.42 -6.94 11.83
N GLY A 592 18.37 -6.98 13.18
CA GLY A 592 19.53 -6.64 14.01
C GLY A 592 20.75 -7.51 13.69
N LEU A 593 21.93 -6.89 13.60
CA LEU A 593 23.19 -7.60 13.40
C LEU A 593 23.58 -8.33 14.70
N LEU A 594 23.42 -9.65 14.78
CA LEU A 594 24.55 -10.59 14.93
C LEU A 594 24.11 -12.05 15.19
N PRO A 595 24.89 -13.02 14.66
CA PRO A 595 24.72 -14.46 14.79
C PRO A 595 25.26 -14.96 16.12
N ASN A 596 24.47 -15.79 16.79
CA ASN A 596 25.01 -16.67 17.82
C ASN A 596 25.63 -17.89 17.11
N SER A 597 26.79 -18.31 17.60
CA SER A 597 27.75 -19.28 17.06
C SER A 597 27.26 -20.70 16.75
N LEU A 598 25.94 -20.92 16.60
CA LEU A 598 25.36 -22.22 16.26
C LEU A 598 24.17 -22.20 15.27
N SER A 599 23.58 -21.04 14.92
CA SER A 599 22.49 -20.98 13.91
C SER A 599 22.32 -19.57 13.32
N LEU A 600 22.54 -19.43 12.01
CA LEU A 600 22.25 -18.20 11.24
C LEU A 600 20.73 -17.89 11.31
N THR A 601 20.36 -16.78 11.95
CA THR A 601 18.97 -16.30 11.96
C THR A 601 18.82 -15.18 10.92
N ILE A 602 17.71 -15.22 10.18
CA ILE A 602 17.43 -14.45 8.96
C ILE A 602 17.29 -12.94 9.24
N GLN A 603 17.77 -12.09 8.33
CA GLN A 603 17.48 -10.65 8.29
C GLN A 603 16.17 -10.39 7.53
N THR A 604 15.03 -10.40 8.23
CA THR A 604 13.71 -10.18 7.61
C THR A 604 13.19 -8.75 7.69
N GLY A 605 13.70 -7.94 8.61
CA GLY A 605 13.10 -6.65 8.96
C GLY A 605 11.84 -6.81 9.83
N GLY A 606 11.39 -5.72 10.46
CA GLY A 606 10.26 -5.73 11.39
C GLY A 606 9.46 -4.43 11.40
N VAL A 607 8.20 -4.51 11.83
CA VAL A 607 7.31 -3.37 12.07
C VAL A 607 6.99 -3.28 13.57
N HIS A 608 7.29 -2.13 14.16
CA HIS A 608 7.14 -1.87 15.59
C HIS A 608 5.93 -0.95 15.82
N ILE A 609 5.01 -1.39 16.67
CA ILE A 609 3.79 -0.64 17.00
C ILE A 609 3.93 0.00 18.37
N PHE A 610 3.58 1.28 18.46
CA PHE A 610 3.54 2.09 19.68
C PHE A 610 2.13 2.59 19.86
N LYS A 611 1.45 2.13 20.89
CA LYS A 611 0.07 2.52 21.20
C LYS A 611 0.05 3.91 21.82
N LYS A 612 -1.00 4.69 21.51
CA LYS A 612 -1.32 5.96 22.18
C LYS A 612 -1.16 5.80 23.70
N LYS A 613 -0.49 6.76 24.33
CA LYS A 613 -0.30 6.76 25.79
C LYS A 613 -1.47 7.47 26.46
N THR A 614 -1.70 7.19 27.74
CA THR A 614 -2.79 7.81 28.52
C THR A 614 -2.33 9.09 29.25
N SER A 615 -1.02 9.33 29.25
CA SER A 615 -0.34 10.51 29.78
C SER A 615 1.02 10.65 29.09
N SER A 616 1.67 11.80 29.22
CA SER A 616 3.01 12.02 28.67
C SER A 616 3.98 10.93 29.14
N PRO A 617 4.53 10.11 28.22
CA PRO A 617 5.44 9.04 28.58
C PRO A 617 6.80 9.58 29.04
N GLY A 618 7.62 8.70 29.62
CA GLY A 618 9.00 9.02 29.93
C GLY A 618 9.86 9.27 28.68
N ALA A 619 11.12 9.65 28.90
CA ALA A 619 12.04 10.05 27.83
C ALA A 619 12.33 8.95 26.78
N THR A 620 12.07 7.68 27.09
CA THR A 620 12.22 6.56 26.14
C THR A 620 11.05 5.59 26.28
N VAL A 621 10.48 5.18 25.14
CA VAL A 621 9.40 4.21 25.05
C VAL A 621 9.84 3.05 24.15
N LEU A 622 9.54 1.84 24.59
CA LEU A 622 9.74 0.61 23.82
C LEU A 622 8.46 0.25 23.05
N SER A 623 8.60 -0.44 21.92
CA SER A 623 7.47 -0.89 21.11
C SER A 623 6.55 -1.83 21.88
N ASP A 624 5.24 -1.62 21.78
CA ASP A 624 4.20 -2.43 22.39
C ASP A 624 3.96 -3.76 21.64
N GLN A 625 4.27 -3.80 20.33
CA GLN A 625 4.23 -5.00 19.49
C GLN A 625 5.32 -4.92 18.42
N VAL A 626 5.82 -6.09 18.01
CA VAL A 626 6.67 -6.27 16.83
C VAL A 626 5.99 -7.28 15.89
N ILE A 627 5.91 -6.94 14.61
CA ILE A 627 5.44 -7.80 13.53
C ILE A 627 6.65 -8.13 12.67
N GLU A 628 6.83 -9.41 12.37
CA GLU A 628 7.94 -9.93 11.56
C GLU A 628 7.44 -10.34 10.17
N SER A 629 8.38 -10.57 9.24
CA SER A 629 8.04 -11.10 7.92
C SER A 629 7.22 -12.39 8.01
N PRO A 630 6.13 -12.52 7.24
CA PRO A 630 5.30 -13.71 7.22
C PRO A 630 5.86 -14.83 6.31
N ARG A 631 7.03 -14.64 5.67
CA ARG A 631 7.62 -15.67 4.80
C ARG A 631 8.00 -16.92 5.59
N SER A 632 7.83 -18.09 4.96
CA SER A 632 8.21 -19.36 5.57
C SER A 632 9.71 -19.43 5.86
N THR A 633 10.10 -20.07 6.96
CA THR A 633 11.51 -20.25 7.33
C THR A 633 12.32 -20.93 6.22
N SER A 634 11.71 -21.87 5.48
CA SER A 634 12.34 -22.52 4.33
C SER A 634 12.69 -21.54 3.22
N LEU A 635 11.77 -20.62 2.87
CA LEU A 635 12.02 -19.59 1.85
C LEU A 635 13.07 -18.59 2.31
N LEU A 636 13.01 -18.18 3.57
CA LEU A 636 13.98 -17.28 4.17
C LEU A 636 15.40 -17.86 4.20
N ASN A 637 15.54 -19.17 4.44
CA ASN A 637 16.83 -19.86 4.35
C ASN A 637 17.41 -19.86 2.92
N ILE A 638 16.53 -19.97 1.90
CA ILE A 638 16.92 -19.88 0.49
C ILE A 638 17.40 -18.46 0.16
N LEU A 639 16.66 -17.43 0.57
CA LEU A 639 17.06 -16.03 0.32
C LEU A 639 18.42 -15.71 0.95
N ASN A 640 18.66 -16.20 2.17
CA ASN A 640 19.92 -16.03 2.86
C ASN A 640 21.11 -16.69 2.13
N SER A 641 20.94 -17.92 1.61
CA SER A 641 22.01 -18.59 0.86
C SER A 641 22.36 -17.86 -0.45
N LEU A 642 21.41 -17.08 -0.97
CA LEU A 642 21.56 -16.23 -2.15
C LEU A 642 21.99 -14.80 -1.83
N GLN A 643 22.24 -14.46 -0.56
CA GLN A 643 22.58 -13.10 -0.11
C GLN A 643 21.52 -12.05 -0.52
N VAL A 644 20.25 -12.43 -0.46
CA VAL A 644 19.10 -11.56 -0.68
C VAL A 644 18.47 -11.22 0.67
N ASN A 645 18.30 -9.93 0.94
CA ASN A 645 17.64 -9.45 2.16
C ASN A 645 16.17 -9.14 1.86
N ALA A 646 15.28 -9.65 2.72
CA ALA A 646 13.90 -9.19 2.77
C ALA A 646 13.86 -7.91 3.61
N LEU A 647 13.25 -6.85 3.06
CA LEU A 647 13.19 -5.54 3.71
C LEU A 647 11.79 -5.28 4.29
N PHE A 648 11.29 -6.21 5.12
CA PHE A 648 9.93 -6.10 5.68
C PHE A 648 9.79 -4.84 6.54
N GLY A 649 8.75 -4.06 6.29
CA GLY A 649 8.56 -2.77 6.96
C GLY A 649 9.28 -1.60 6.30
N ALA A 650 9.86 -1.78 5.09
CA ALA A 650 10.38 -0.66 4.30
C ALA A 650 9.27 0.32 3.90
N ALA A 651 8.05 -0.17 3.70
CA ALA A 651 6.86 0.63 3.45
C ALA A 651 5.74 0.21 4.42
N ILE A 652 5.03 1.20 4.95
CA ILE A 652 3.90 1.03 5.85
C ILE A 652 2.89 2.11 5.49
N ASP A 653 1.62 1.75 5.44
CA ASP A 653 0.53 2.71 5.45
C ASP A 653 -0.72 2.15 6.17
N ASN A 654 -1.65 3.03 6.47
CA ASN A 654 -2.97 2.67 6.96
C ASN A 654 -3.74 1.96 5.84
N ALA A 655 -4.38 0.83 6.15
CA ALA A 655 -5.27 0.14 5.21
C ALA A 655 -6.75 0.40 5.52
N TYR A 656 -7.06 1.21 6.54
CA TYR A 656 -8.41 1.43 7.06
C TYR A 656 -9.04 0.08 7.44
N ASP A 657 -10.36 -0.05 7.42
CA ASP A 657 -11.01 -1.27 7.87
C ASP A 657 -11.38 -2.15 6.66
N VAL A 658 -10.44 -2.98 6.20
CA VAL A 658 -10.61 -3.76 4.96
C VAL A 658 -11.50 -4.97 5.14
N ASN A 659 -11.74 -5.39 6.38
CA ASN A 659 -12.65 -6.49 6.71
C ASN A 659 -13.91 -5.99 7.44
N CYS A 660 -14.14 -4.68 7.47
CA CYS A 660 -15.24 -4.00 8.13
C CYS A 660 -15.39 -4.30 9.65
N ASP A 661 -14.39 -4.90 10.32
CA ASP A 661 -14.48 -5.37 11.72
C ASP A 661 -14.42 -4.26 12.79
N GLY A 662 -14.55 -3.01 12.38
CA GLY A 662 -14.56 -1.86 13.26
C GLY A 662 -13.17 -1.49 13.78
N TYR A 663 -12.11 -2.14 13.32
CA TYR A 663 -10.73 -1.77 13.61
C TYR A 663 -9.98 -1.41 12.35
N THR A 664 -9.05 -0.49 12.50
CA THR A 664 -8.18 -0.10 11.40
C THR A 664 -7.05 -1.09 11.22
N ASP A 665 -6.81 -1.45 9.98
CA ASP A 665 -5.78 -2.35 9.49
C ASP A 665 -4.58 -1.56 8.95
N ILE A 666 -3.49 -2.26 8.69
CA ILE A 666 -2.30 -1.71 8.05
C ILE A 666 -1.88 -2.54 6.85
N VAL A 667 -1.26 -1.87 5.88
CA VAL A 667 -0.56 -2.50 4.77
C VAL A 667 0.94 -2.31 4.95
N VAL A 668 1.70 -3.39 4.78
CA VAL A 668 3.15 -3.43 4.95
C VAL A 668 3.80 -4.01 3.71
N GLY A 669 4.81 -3.31 3.21
CA GLY A 669 5.61 -3.73 2.08
C GLY A 669 6.89 -4.47 2.47
N GLU A 670 7.30 -5.39 1.62
CA GLU A 670 8.53 -6.19 1.74
C GLU A 670 9.22 -6.33 0.38
N PRO A 671 9.88 -5.26 -0.08
CA PRO A 671 10.76 -5.35 -1.23
C PRO A 671 11.99 -6.21 -0.88
N LEU A 672 12.62 -6.75 -1.90
CA LEU A 672 13.87 -7.50 -1.80
C LEU A 672 15.04 -6.61 -2.21
N SER A 673 16.17 -6.74 -1.52
CA SER A 673 17.44 -6.12 -1.90
C SER A 673 18.52 -7.18 -2.02
N SER A 674 19.29 -7.15 -3.11
CA SER A 674 20.44 -8.06 -3.32
C SER A 674 21.68 -7.29 -3.79
N GLY A 675 22.85 -7.74 -3.33
CA GLY A 675 24.16 -7.34 -3.87
C GLY A 675 24.74 -8.37 -4.85
N ALA A 676 24.04 -9.49 -5.07
CA ALA A 676 24.48 -10.57 -5.95
C ALA A 676 24.26 -10.23 -7.43
N THR A 677 25.19 -10.65 -8.29
CA THR A 677 25.00 -10.52 -9.74
C THR A 677 23.86 -11.43 -10.21
N LEU A 678 22.89 -10.85 -10.92
CA LEU A 678 21.63 -11.46 -11.37
C LEU A 678 21.79 -12.79 -12.16
N ALA A 679 22.99 -13.14 -12.62
CA ALA A 679 23.26 -14.35 -13.37
C ALA A 679 23.19 -15.64 -12.54
N GLN A 680 23.29 -15.56 -11.21
CA GLN A 680 23.17 -16.73 -10.31
C GLN A 680 21.74 -16.98 -9.83
N LEU A 681 20.86 -15.99 -10.01
CA LEU A 681 19.43 -16.13 -9.74
C LEU A 681 18.77 -16.80 -10.95
N GLN A 682 18.63 -18.12 -10.93
CA GLN A 682 17.60 -18.82 -11.72
C GLN A 682 16.19 -18.50 -11.15
N ALA A 683 15.90 -17.23 -10.84
CA ALA A 683 14.80 -16.82 -9.97
C ALA A 683 13.51 -16.56 -10.74
N ASN A 684 12.81 -17.63 -11.08
CA ASN A 684 11.38 -17.61 -11.40
C ASN A 684 10.49 -17.85 -10.15
N ALA A 685 11.01 -17.69 -8.93
CA ALA A 685 10.33 -18.22 -7.73
C ALA A 685 10.11 -17.24 -6.56
N VAL A 686 10.72 -16.05 -6.51
CA VAL A 686 10.62 -15.18 -5.33
C VAL A 686 10.72 -13.69 -5.69
N GLY A 687 9.59 -12.97 -5.66
CA GLY A 687 9.55 -11.51 -5.77
C GLY A 687 9.34 -10.78 -4.44
N GLY A 688 9.26 -9.46 -4.50
CA GLY A 688 8.77 -8.63 -3.41
C GLY A 688 7.31 -8.91 -3.09
N ALA A 689 6.84 -8.44 -1.93
CA ALA A 689 5.50 -8.71 -1.43
C ALA A 689 4.88 -7.51 -0.71
N ALA A 690 3.56 -7.51 -0.59
CA ALA A 690 2.82 -6.63 0.30
C ALA A 690 1.76 -7.42 1.07
N TYR A 691 1.51 -7.00 2.30
CA TYR A 691 0.76 -7.74 3.29
C TYR A 691 -0.23 -6.81 4.00
N VAL A 692 -1.48 -7.23 4.18
CA VAL A 692 -2.46 -6.52 5.00
C VAL A 692 -2.64 -7.25 6.32
N PHE A 693 -2.37 -6.55 7.42
CA PHE A 693 -2.52 -7.06 8.78
C PHE A 693 -3.74 -6.45 9.43
N LEU A 694 -4.62 -7.31 9.95
CA LEU A 694 -5.87 -6.88 10.55
C LEU A 694 -5.66 -6.30 11.95
N GLY A 695 -6.31 -5.18 12.23
CA GLY A 695 -6.35 -4.53 13.54
C GLY A 695 -7.19 -5.31 14.54
N ASN A 696 -7.12 -4.90 15.81
CA ASN A 696 -7.98 -5.44 16.86
C ASN A 696 -8.27 -4.40 17.95
N SER A 697 -9.19 -4.76 18.85
CA SER A 697 -9.64 -3.94 19.99
C SER A 697 -8.53 -3.48 20.94
N GLY A 698 -7.40 -4.17 20.95
CA GLY A 698 -6.25 -3.89 21.80
C GLY A 698 -5.30 -2.82 21.22
N GLY A 699 -5.62 -2.25 20.05
CA GLY A 699 -4.76 -1.30 19.34
C GLY A 699 -3.49 -1.96 18.79
N THR A 700 -3.56 -3.25 18.48
CA THR A 700 -2.49 -4.05 17.89
C THR A 700 -3.00 -4.74 16.63
N PHE A 701 -2.11 -5.46 15.94
CA PHE A 701 -2.45 -6.16 14.69
C PHE A 701 -2.27 -7.67 14.82
N ALA A 702 -2.95 -8.43 13.97
CA ALA A 702 -2.72 -9.87 13.85
C ALA A 702 -1.25 -10.16 13.50
N PRO A 703 -0.64 -11.23 14.05
CA PRO A 703 0.75 -11.59 13.72
C PRO A 703 0.90 -12.16 12.30
N THR A 704 -0.21 -12.58 11.68
CA THR A 704 -0.26 -13.13 10.32
C THR A 704 -1.14 -12.23 9.45
N PRO A 705 -0.74 -11.96 8.19
CA PRO A 705 -1.54 -11.15 7.30
C PRO A 705 -2.78 -11.90 6.82
N GLN A 706 -3.87 -11.16 6.61
CA GLN A 706 -5.11 -11.70 6.03
C GLN A 706 -5.05 -11.70 4.51
N TYR A 707 -4.50 -10.63 3.92
CA TYR A 707 -4.31 -10.50 2.49
C TYR A 707 -2.83 -10.43 2.19
N THR A 708 -2.42 -11.17 1.16
CA THR A 708 -1.05 -11.19 0.68
C THR A 708 -1.07 -11.07 -0.83
N THR A 709 -0.23 -10.19 -1.34
CA THR A 709 0.07 -10.13 -2.77
C THR A 709 1.58 -10.21 -2.95
N SER A 710 1.99 -11.02 -3.91
CA SER A 710 3.39 -11.17 -4.28
C SER A 710 3.49 -11.44 -5.76
N VAL A 711 4.58 -10.99 -6.36
CA VAL A 711 4.81 -11.17 -7.80
C VAL A 711 5.80 -12.30 -8.00
N SER A 712 5.41 -13.32 -8.76
CA SER A 712 6.30 -14.35 -9.29
C SER A 712 6.13 -14.35 -10.81
N LEU A 713 7.07 -13.82 -11.58
CA LEU A 713 6.94 -13.80 -13.04
C LEU A 713 7.85 -14.85 -13.69
N GLY A 714 7.20 -15.71 -14.48
CA GLY A 714 7.79 -16.51 -15.53
C GLY A 714 7.73 -15.78 -16.87
N THR A 715 8.81 -15.95 -17.63
CA THR A 715 8.98 -15.76 -19.09
C THR A 715 8.87 -14.40 -19.75
N ASP A 716 8.24 -13.36 -19.19
CA ASP A 716 8.24 -12.03 -19.82
C ASP A 716 9.11 -10.99 -19.10
N PHE A 717 10.04 -10.43 -19.86
CA PHE A 717 11.12 -9.52 -19.45
C PHE A 717 10.60 -8.20 -18.84
N LEU A 718 10.22 -8.21 -17.58
CA LEU A 718 10.61 -7.13 -16.68
C LEU A 718 11.90 -7.59 -16.00
N SER A 719 12.97 -6.79 -16.10
CA SER A 719 14.24 -7.11 -15.46
C SER A 719 14.00 -7.53 -14.00
N VAL A 720 14.67 -8.58 -13.52
CA VAL A 720 14.57 -9.15 -12.16
C VAL A 720 14.48 -8.09 -11.05
N ASN A 721 15.05 -6.90 -11.26
CA ASN A 721 14.97 -5.74 -10.38
C ASN A 721 13.55 -5.20 -10.10
N ALA A 722 12.61 -5.27 -11.05
CA ALA A 722 11.25 -4.73 -10.86
C ALA A 722 10.41 -5.63 -9.94
N VAL A 723 10.54 -6.95 -10.11
CA VAL A 723 9.87 -7.95 -9.28
C VAL A 723 10.38 -7.92 -7.84
N SER A 724 11.67 -7.63 -7.62
CA SER A 724 12.21 -7.40 -6.27
C SER A 724 11.70 -6.12 -5.61
N LEU A 725 11.30 -5.10 -6.37
CA LEU A 725 10.81 -3.82 -5.82
C LEU A 725 9.30 -3.83 -5.53
N TYR A 726 8.59 -4.92 -5.79
CA TYR A 726 7.19 -5.03 -5.40
C TYR A 726 7.04 -4.87 -3.87
N GLY A 727 6.10 -4.04 -3.44
CA GLY A 727 5.97 -3.63 -2.03
C GLY A 727 6.92 -2.52 -1.58
N TYR A 728 7.74 -1.93 -2.45
CA TYR A 728 8.59 -0.77 -2.10
C TYR A 728 7.79 0.46 -1.66
N SER A 729 6.57 0.62 -2.18
CA SER A 729 5.62 1.63 -1.75
C SER A 729 4.24 0.98 -1.65
N VAL A 730 3.51 1.29 -0.59
CA VAL A 730 2.15 0.80 -0.33
C VAL A 730 1.32 1.96 0.17
N ALA A 731 0.03 1.95 -0.15
CA ALA A 731 -0.92 2.93 0.33
C ALA A 731 -2.31 2.32 0.50
N GLY A 732 -3.04 2.78 1.51
CA GLY A 732 -4.48 2.55 1.60
C GLY A 732 -5.25 3.76 1.09
N VAL A 733 -6.33 3.50 0.36
CA VAL A 733 -7.22 4.52 -0.19
C VAL A 733 -8.61 4.31 0.41
N PRO A 734 -9.06 5.16 1.36
CA PRO A 734 -10.35 4.96 2.01
C PRO A 734 -11.49 5.36 1.06
N ASP A 735 -12.62 4.68 1.13
CA ASP A 735 -13.90 5.31 0.75
C ASP A 735 -14.22 6.34 1.84
N THR A 736 -14.59 7.58 1.48
CA THR A 736 -14.89 8.61 2.49
C THR A 736 -16.29 8.44 3.10
N ARG A 737 -17.06 7.44 2.63
CA ARG A 737 -18.45 7.21 3.02
C ARG A 737 -18.63 6.17 4.14
N GLY A 738 -17.53 5.71 4.75
CA GLY A 738 -17.53 4.65 5.77
C GLY A 738 -17.30 3.32 5.10
#